data_AF-A0A961JAI6-F1
#
_entry.id   AF-A0A961JAI6-F1
#
_cell.length_a   1.000
_cell.length_b   1.000
_cell.length_c   1.000
_cell.angle_alpha   90.00
_cell.angle_beta   90.00
_cell.angle_gamma   90.00
#
_symmetry.space_group_name_H-M   'P 1'
#
loop_
_entity.id
_entity.type
_entity.pdbx_description
1 polymer ?
#
loop_
_entity_poly.entity_id
_entity_poly.type
_entity_poly.pdbx_seq_one_letter_code
_entity_poly.pdbx_strand_id
1 'polypeptide(L)'
;MATRPIGFLGATWALVVKEDTAELFAPLAALQRRILASGALSLLVGLALSLLASRNVTRPLGAMSRAMHRVALRDFAADIPATGRGDEIGNMARTLEELRASLEAGEAQEAQNRFRGVALDNSNAAVMMAGRDMTITWVNRAMRAILETYRRDFNAVAKDFDTDQVIGSHLDMFHTPALAQRVRAILTDPSKLPFTTQIGIGEAWFSLSINYVPDDDGQPAGYIVEWVDMTNHAVKSSIIDAIEANQIMAEFSMAGDLTRTNANFCAMMGQDSGCLLGRKGDAVFRFDEKLGAERGRVFDRLNRGESVYGRFRLPRADGAMATVEGGFTPVMDAKGKALRIVLIGNDVTATRAEIEAAEASRAEMTAAQEAVVDTLRRQLGKLRDGDLTTRIDTVFDTRYEQLRLDFNQAAERLEEAMRGVVDNAELIRGEASEISSAADDLSRRTERQAATLEETASALDELTSSVRSAADGAAHANALVESARSDAEASGVVVREAVEAMGEIESSSMQISKITGVIDDIAFQTNLLALNAGVEAARAGEAGRGFAVVASEVRALAQRSSEAAREINGLIAASGGQVKRGVDLVGQAGKALVGIVEGVKEISRNVAEIAASSQEQSAGLAEINAAMNQLDQVTQRNAAMFEQTTAASHALTREAEALTATTGRFRTGSAASTSADVATPGFASRRDRSGPDAAAAHPAATRIHTSAAPAPVLAASEDDWDEF
;
A
#
# COMPACT_ATOMS: atom_id res chain seq x y z
N MET A 1 -7.81 -43.20 -41.14
CA MET A 1 -7.59 -44.10 -42.30
C MET A 1 -7.39 -43.23 -43.52
N ALA A 2 -6.19 -43.25 -44.09
CA ALA A 2 -5.91 -42.62 -45.37
C ALA A 2 -5.80 -43.72 -46.44
N THR A 3 -6.43 -43.52 -47.60
CA THR A 3 -6.40 -44.49 -48.71
C THR A 3 -5.88 -43.82 -49.97
N ARG A 4 -4.87 -44.41 -50.59
CA ARG A 4 -4.36 -43.98 -51.90
C ARG A 4 -4.43 -45.15 -52.89
N PRO A 5 -5.00 -44.95 -54.10
CA PRO A 5 -5.04 -46.00 -55.10
C PRO A 5 -3.66 -46.20 -55.74
N ILE A 6 -3.27 -47.45 -55.96
CA ILE A 6 -2.02 -47.84 -56.61
C ILE A 6 -2.36 -48.86 -57.70
N GLY A 7 -1.88 -48.62 -58.93
CA GLY A 7 -2.05 -49.55 -60.05
C GLY A 7 -0.94 -50.61 -60.06
N PHE A 8 -1.32 -51.89 -59.99
CA PHE A 8 -0.38 -53.01 -60.11
C PHE A 8 -1.02 -54.16 -60.88
N LEU A 9 -0.34 -54.67 -61.92
CA LEU A 9 -0.80 -55.76 -62.81
C LEU A 9 -2.20 -55.53 -63.45
N GLY A 10 -2.50 -54.30 -63.89
CA GLY A 10 -3.76 -54.01 -64.59
C GLY A 10 -5.01 -53.94 -63.70
N ALA A 11 -4.86 -54.06 -62.37
CA ALA A 11 -5.93 -53.88 -61.39
C ALA A 11 -5.62 -52.70 -60.45
N THR A 12 -6.67 -51.99 -60.03
CA THR A 12 -6.58 -50.86 -59.11
C THR A 12 -6.68 -51.36 -57.67
N TRP A 13 -5.58 -51.28 -56.93
CA TRP A 13 -5.53 -51.65 -55.51
C TRP A 13 -5.67 -50.39 -54.65
N ALA A 14 -6.29 -50.51 -53.48
CA ALA A 14 -6.32 -49.44 -52.48
C ALA A 14 -5.33 -49.76 -51.36
N LEU A 15 -4.30 -48.92 -51.20
CA LEU A 15 -3.42 -49.01 -50.04
C LEU A 15 -4.14 -48.35 -48.86
N VAL A 16 -4.54 -49.16 -47.89
CA VAL A 16 -5.22 -48.69 -46.67
C VAL A 16 -4.19 -48.66 -45.54
N VAL A 17 -3.80 -47.46 -45.13
CA VAL A 17 -2.98 -47.30 -43.92
C VAL A 17 -3.92 -47.17 -42.73
N LYS A 18 -3.90 -48.20 -41.87
CA LYS A 18 -4.59 -48.22 -40.58
C LYS A 18 -3.56 -47.92 -39.51
N GLU A 19 -3.50 -46.66 -39.10
CA GLU A 19 -2.73 -46.23 -37.94
C GLU A 19 -3.56 -46.53 -36.69
N ASP A 20 -2.95 -47.17 -35.69
CA ASP A 20 -3.63 -47.51 -34.44
C ASP A 20 -3.95 -46.22 -33.69
N THR A 21 -5.20 -46.04 -33.27
CA THR A 21 -5.59 -44.86 -32.48
C THR A 21 -4.78 -44.78 -31.19
N ALA A 22 -4.30 -45.91 -30.66
CA ALA A 22 -3.39 -45.94 -29.52
C ALA A 22 -2.03 -45.30 -29.81
N GLU A 23 -1.49 -45.44 -31.03
CA GLU A 23 -0.23 -44.78 -31.44
C GLU A 23 -0.45 -43.29 -31.69
N LEU A 24 -1.53 -42.92 -32.38
CA LEU A 24 -1.87 -41.52 -32.68
C LEU A 24 -2.02 -40.68 -31.40
N PHE A 25 -2.62 -41.26 -30.35
CA PHE A 25 -2.84 -40.60 -29.05
C PHE A 25 -1.75 -40.90 -28.01
N ALA A 26 -0.72 -41.71 -28.32
CA ALA A 26 0.36 -42.02 -27.38
C ALA A 26 1.06 -40.76 -26.82
N PRO A 27 1.34 -39.70 -27.61
CA PRO A 27 1.94 -38.47 -27.11
C PRO A 27 1.00 -37.71 -26.15
N LEU A 28 -0.30 -37.67 -26.46
CA LEU A 28 -1.33 -37.05 -25.64
C LEU A 28 -1.53 -37.79 -24.30
N ALA A 29 -1.55 -39.13 -24.34
CA ALA A 29 -1.62 -39.95 -23.13
C ALA A 29 -0.35 -39.84 -22.27
N ALA A 30 0.83 -39.66 -22.90
CA ALA A 30 2.07 -39.38 -22.19
C ALA A 30 2.05 -38.00 -21.51
N LEU A 31 1.55 -36.98 -22.20
CA LEU A 31 1.38 -35.63 -21.65
C LEU A 31 0.40 -35.61 -20.48
N GLN A 32 -0.76 -36.27 -20.62
CA GLN A 32 -1.77 -36.39 -19.57
C GLN A 32 -1.20 -37.08 -18.32
N ARG A 33 -0.42 -38.15 -18.47
CA ARG A 33 0.24 -38.82 -17.33
C ARG A 33 1.26 -37.93 -16.63
N ARG A 34 2.03 -37.13 -17.37
CA ARG A 34 2.98 -36.16 -16.79
C ARG A 34 2.25 -35.07 -16.00
N ILE A 35 1.17 -34.52 -16.53
CA ILE A 35 0.34 -33.50 -15.86
C ILE A 35 -0.29 -34.07 -14.59
N LEU A 36 -0.85 -35.29 -14.66
CA LEU A 36 -1.42 -35.95 -13.48
C LEU A 36 -0.35 -36.26 -12.43
N ALA A 37 0.85 -36.69 -12.83
CA ALA A 37 1.96 -36.95 -11.92
C ALA A 37 2.49 -35.67 -11.25
N SER A 38 2.65 -34.57 -12.00
CA SER A 38 3.05 -33.28 -11.44
C SER A 38 1.98 -32.69 -10.52
N GLY A 39 0.69 -32.83 -10.90
CA GLY A 39 -0.43 -32.40 -10.06
C GLY A 39 -0.50 -33.17 -8.74
N ALA A 40 -0.34 -34.50 -8.79
CA ALA A 40 -0.30 -35.34 -7.59
C ALA A 40 0.91 -35.01 -6.70
N LEU A 41 2.07 -34.74 -7.28
CA LEU A 41 3.27 -34.34 -6.55
C LEU A 41 3.07 -33.00 -5.83
N SER A 42 2.52 -31.98 -6.51
CA SER A 42 2.21 -30.68 -5.89
C SER A 42 1.22 -30.82 -4.72
N LEU A 43 0.21 -31.69 -4.87
CA LEU A 43 -0.78 -31.95 -3.81
C LEU A 43 -0.15 -32.65 -2.60
N LEU A 44 0.76 -33.61 -2.84
CA LEU A 44 1.52 -34.27 -1.78
C LEU A 44 2.49 -33.33 -1.08
N VAL A 45 3.16 -32.44 -1.81
CA VAL A 45 4.04 -31.41 -1.22
C VAL A 45 3.23 -30.43 -0.38
N GLY A 46 2.07 -29.97 -0.88
CA GLY A 46 1.17 -29.12 -0.11
C GLY A 46 0.66 -29.78 1.17
N LEU A 47 0.28 -31.06 1.10
CA LEU A 47 -0.14 -31.84 2.27
C LEU A 47 1.02 -32.03 3.26
N ALA A 48 2.22 -32.33 2.78
CA ALA A 48 3.42 -32.47 3.61
C ALA A 48 3.79 -31.16 4.32
N LEU A 49 3.75 -30.03 3.61
CA LEU A 49 4.00 -28.70 4.19
C LEU A 49 2.94 -28.33 5.23
N SER A 50 1.66 -28.62 4.97
CA SER A 50 0.57 -28.39 5.92
C SER A 50 0.72 -29.24 7.19
N LEU A 51 1.09 -30.51 7.05
CA LEU A 51 1.39 -31.39 8.18
C LEU A 51 2.63 -30.94 8.97
N LEU A 52 3.67 -30.46 8.28
CA LEU A 52 4.87 -29.91 8.91
C LEU A 52 4.55 -28.63 9.70
N ALA A 53 3.80 -27.69 9.13
CA ALA A 53 3.37 -26.46 9.80
C ALA A 53 2.48 -26.76 11.02
N SER A 54 1.51 -27.68 10.87
CA SER A 54 0.65 -28.11 11.97
C SER A 54 1.44 -28.75 13.11
N ARG A 55 2.42 -29.61 12.78
CA ARG A 55 3.27 -30.30 13.76
C ARG A 55 4.28 -29.37 14.44
N ASN A 56 4.87 -28.43 13.71
CA ASN A 56 5.97 -27.61 14.21
C ASN A 56 5.56 -26.26 14.80
N VAL A 57 4.38 -25.74 14.46
CA VAL A 57 3.91 -24.41 14.88
C VAL A 57 2.57 -24.49 15.62
N THR A 58 1.52 -24.98 14.96
CA THR A 58 0.14 -24.90 15.49
C THR A 58 -0.07 -25.72 16.75
N ARG A 59 0.40 -26.99 16.79
CA ARG A 59 0.25 -27.86 17.96
C ARG A 59 1.02 -27.34 19.19
N PRO A 60 2.31 -26.95 19.09
CA PRO A 60 3.04 -26.37 20.21
C PRO A 60 2.42 -25.07 20.77
N LEU A 61 1.99 -24.15 19.91
CA LEU A 61 1.33 -22.91 20.36
C LEU A 61 0.01 -23.20 21.10
N GLY A 62 -0.79 -24.15 20.61
CA GLY A 62 -2.00 -24.60 21.30
C GLY A 62 -1.72 -25.26 22.65
N ALA A 63 -0.60 -25.99 22.78
CA ALA A 63 -0.18 -26.58 24.05
C ALA A 63 0.31 -25.51 25.05
N MET A 64 1.02 -24.49 24.58
CA MET A 64 1.46 -23.35 25.39
C MET A 64 0.29 -22.53 25.95
N SER A 65 -0.72 -22.25 25.12
CA SER A 65 -1.93 -21.55 25.56
C SER A 65 -2.65 -22.28 26.70
N ARG A 66 -2.77 -23.61 26.60
CA ARG A 66 -3.35 -24.43 27.69
C ARG A 66 -2.47 -24.45 28.94
N ALA A 67 -1.14 -24.48 28.78
CA ALA A 67 -0.22 -24.44 29.91
C ALA A 67 -0.33 -23.10 30.67
N MET A 68 -0.39 -21.97 29.95
CA MET A 68 -0.59 -20.64 30.54
C MET A 68 -1.90 -20.55 31.32
N HIS A 69 -2.99 -21.10 30.75
CA HIS A 69 -4.28 -21.11 31.43
C HIS A 69 -4.27 -21.95 32.72
N ARG A 70 -3.52 -23.07 32.76
CA ARG A 70 -3.36 -23.89 33.97
C ARG A 70 -2.55 -23.19 35.06
N VAL A 71 -1.45 -22.53 34.70
CA VAL A 71 -0.66 -21.71 35.64
C VAL A 71 -1.51 -20.59 36.24
N ALA A 72 -2.35 -19.94 35.43
CA ALA A 72 -3.29 -18.92 35.91
C ALA A 72 -4.34 -19.46 36.90
N LEU A 73 -4.69 -20.75 36.81
CA LEU A 73 -5.60 -21.45 37.73
C LEU A 73 -4.90 -22.02 38.98
N ARG A 74 -3.64 -21.64 39.23
CA ARG A 74 -2.79 -22.14 40.34
C ARG A 74 -2.52 -23.65 40.30
N ASP A 75 -2.63 -24.28 39.14
CA ASP A 75 -2.19 -25.66 38.93
C ASP A 75 -0.71 -25.68 38.56
N PHE A 76 0.15 -25.59 39.58
CA PHE A 76 1.60 -25.56 39.40
C PHE A 76 2.24 -26.94 39.24
N ALA A 77 1.51 -28.03 39.44
CA ALA A 77 2.04 -29.39 39.32
C ALA A 77 2.24 -29.86 37.87
N ALA A 78 1.65 -29.16 36.90
CA ALA A 78 1.66 -29.55 35.50
C ALA A 78 2.91 -29.04 34.76
N ASP A 79 3.62 -29.96 34.08
CA ASP A 79 4.78 -29.62 33.26
C ASP A 79 4.42 -28.66 32.10
N ILE A 80 5.32 -27.70 31.86
CA ILE A 80 5.23 -26.79 30.72
C ILE A 80 5.81 -27.47 29.47
N PRO A 81 4.98 -27.72 28.42
CA PRO A 81 5.45 -28.39 27.22
C PRO A 81 6.42 -27.50 26.42
N ALA A 82 7.28 -28.12 25.61
CA ALA A 82 8.17 -27.46 24.64
C ALA A 82 9.38 -26.66 25.21
N THR A 83 9.71 -26.79 26.50
CA THR A 83 10.88 -26.14 27.13
C THR A 83 12.23 -26.53 26.53
N GLY A 84 12.35 -27.75 25.99
CA GLY A 84 13.55 -28.27 25.31
C GLY A 84 13.76 -27.82 23.86
N ARG A 85 12.90 -26.94 23.32
CA ARG A 85 13.05 -26.43 21.94
C ARG A 85 14.02 -25.25 21.87
N GLY A 86 14.78 -25.17 20.77
CA GLY A 86 15.76 -24.10 20.53
C GLY A 86 15.24 -22.88 19.77
N ASP A 87 13.92 -22.81 19.51
CA ASP A 87 13.27 -21.72 18.77
C ASP A 87 12.50 -20.76 19.69
N GLU A 88 11.82 -19.78 19.10
CA GLU A 88 11.05 -18.74 19.81
C GLU A 88 9.94 -19.34 20.69
N ILE A 89 9.32 -20.43 20.24
CA ILE A 89 8.30 -21.16 21.01
C ILE A 89 8.94 -21.82 22.25
N GLY A 90 10.15 -22.38 22.10
CA GLY A 90 10.92 -22.89 23.23
C GLY A 90 11.32 -21.81 24.22
N ASN A 91 11.64 -20.61 23.74
CA ASN A 91 11.95 -19.48 24.61
C ASN A 91 10.74 -19.07 25.46
N MET A 92 9.56 -18.94 24.84
CA MET A 92 8.31 -18.69 25.55
C MET A 92 8.00 -19.78 26.61
N ALA A 93 8.26 -21.05 26.29
CA ALA A 93 8.03 -22.15 27.22
C ALA A 93 8.94 -22.08 28.45
N ARG A 94 10.22 -21.71 28.29
CA ARG A 94 11.15 -21.53 29.42
C ARG A 94 10.78 -20.34 30.28
N THR A 95 10.40 -19.20 29.68
CA THR A 95 9.93 -18.04 30.45
C THR A 95 8.67 -18.36 31.25
N LEU A 96 7.75 -19.16 30.70
CA LEU A 96 6.57 -19.62 31.43
C LEU A 96 6.92 -20.58 32.58
N GLU A 97 7.91 -21.46 32.38
CA GLU A 97 8.40 -22.36 33.43
C GLU A 97 9.06 -21.59 34.59
N GLU A 98 9.84 -20.56 34.29
CA GLU A 98 10.40 -19.66 35.32
C GLU A 98 9.30 -18.94 36.12
N LEU A 99 8.25 -18.48 35.44
CA LEU A 99 7.10 -17.86 36.09
C LEU A 99 6.34 -18.86 36.98
N ARG A 100 6.11 -20.09 36.51
CA ARG A 100 5.48 -21.17 37.30
C ARG A 100 6.26 -21.48 38.58
N ALA A 101 7.58 -21.67 38.46
CA ALA A 101 8.45 -21.99 39.59
C ALA A 101 8.49 -20.86 40.64
N SER A 102 8.48 -19.60 40.20
CA SER A 102 8.41 -18.43 41.10
C SER A 102 7.11 -18.39 41.90
N LEU A 103 5.97 -18.73 41.27
CA LEU A 103 4.67 -18.74 41.93
C LEU A 103 4.51 -19.90 42.94
N GLU A 104 5.07 -21.08 42.65
CA GLU A 104 5.06 -22.24 43.55
C GLU A 104 5.87 -21.99 44.84
N ALA A 105 7.03 -21.34 44.74
CA ALA A 105 7.88 -21.01 45.89
C ALA A 105 7.24 -19.97 46.83
N GLY A 106 6.40 -19.06 46.31
CA GLY A 106 5.72 -18.03 47.11
C GLY A 106 4.67 -18.59 48.07
N GLU A 107 3.93 -19.65 47.67
CA GLU A 107 2.80 -20.16 48.46
C GLU A 107 3.24 -20.94 49.72
N ALA A 108 4.39 -21.62 49.65
CA ALA A 108 4.95 -22.37 50.79
C ALA A 108 5.38 -21.46 51.96
N GLN A 109 5.86 -20.24 51.67
CA GLN A 109 6.34 -19.29 52.68
C GLN A 109 5.20 -18.60 53.45
N GLU A 110 4.05 -18.39 52.80
CA GLU A 110 2.89 -17.75 53.45
C GLU A 110 2.15 -18.65 54.46
N ALA A 111 2.23 -19.97 54.29
CA ALA A 111 1.57 -20.93 55.18
C ALA A 111 2.24 -21.01 56.58
N GLN A 112 3.57 -20.91 56.65
CA GLN A 112 4.32 -21.01 57.90
C GLN A 112 4.19 -19.75 58.78
N ASN A 113 4.08 -18.57 58.16
CA ASN A 113 3.93 -17.30 58.88
C ASN A 113 2.55 -17.15 59.56
N ARG A 114 1.49 -17.74 58.98
CA ARG A 114 0.13 -17.71 59.56
C ARG A 114 0.00 -18.50 60.86
N PHE A 115 0.73 -19.61 61.01
CA PHE A 115 0.63 -20.48 62.19
C PHE A 115 1.23 -19.88 63.47
N ARG A 116 2.32 -19.11 63.37
CA ARG A 116 2.99 -18.49 64.55
C ARG A 116 2.22 -17.29 65.12
N GLY A 117 1.50 -16.54 64.29
CA GLY A 117 0.71 -15.38 64.75
C GLY A 117 -0.51 -15.76 65.61
N VAL A 118 -1.13 -16.92 65.37
CA VAL A 118 -2.35 -17.35 66.07
C VAL A 118 -2.09 -17.86 67.50
N ALA A 119 -0.89 -18.39 67.79
CA ALA A 119 -0.55 -18.91 69.12
C ALA A 119 -0.32 -17.81 70.18
N LEU A 120 0.18 -16.63 69.78
CA LEU A 120 0.47 -15.51 70.69
C LEU A 120 -0.76 -14.65 71.01
N ASP A 121 -1.76 -14.62 70.11
CA ASP A 121 -2.93 -13.75 70.22
C ASP A 121 -3.93 -14.17 71.33
N ASN A 122 -3.83 -15.42 71.82
CA ASN A 122 -4.66 -15.97 72.91
C ASN A 122 -3.95 -15.99 74.29
N SER A 123 -2.82 -15.29 74.45
CA SER A 123 -2.12 -15.14 75.75
C SER A 123 -2.71 -14.00 76.61
N ASN A 124 -2.71 -14.16 77.94
CA ASN A 124 -3.27 -13.19 78.89
C ASN A 124 -2.30 -12.06 79.31
N ALA A 125 -1.00 -12.16 79.02
CA ALA A 125 -0.04 -11.09 79.29
C ALA A 125 -0.16 -9.98 78.24
N ALA A 126 -0.11 -8.70 78.62
CA ALA A 126 -0.18 -7.59 77.66
C ALA A 126 1.17 -7.40 76.94
N VAL A 127 1.24 -7.84 75.68
CA VAL A 127 2.49 -7.89 74.89
C VAL A 127 2.37 -7.08 73.60
N MET A 128 3.43 -6.35 73.29
CA MET A 128 3.65 -5.58 72.08
C MET A 128 4.98 -5.98 71.43
N MET A 129 4.99 -6.22 70.13
CA MET A 129 6.18 -6.55 69.35
C MET A 129 6.48 -5.46 68.33
N ALA A 130 7.76 -5.16 68.15
CA ALA A 130 8.26 -4.19 67.19
C ALA A 130 9.40 -4.76 66.35
N GLY A 131 9.53 -4.30 65.11
CA GLY A 131 10.64 -4.63 64.22
C GLY A 131 11.97 -4.05 64.70
N ARG A 132 13.07 -4.38 64.00
CA ARG A 132 14.42 -3.84 64.25
C ARG A 132 14.48 -2.31 64.26
N ASP A 133 13.62 -1.65 63.48
CA ASP A 133 13.47 -0.20 63.40
C ASP A 133 12.62 0.39 64.54
N MET A 134 12.24 -0.44 65.52
CA MET A 134 11.36 -0.10 66.64
C MET A 134 9.95 0.32 66.20
N THR A 135 9.53 0.00 64.97
CA THR A 135 8.13 0.11 64.55
C THR A 135 7.34 -1.09 65.05
N ILE A 136 6.28 -0.84 65.80
CA ILE A 136 5.36 -1.84 66.36
C ILE A 136 4.72 -2.60 65.20
N THR A 137 4.92 -3.91 65.14
CA THR A 137 4.39 -4.76 64.07
C THR A 137 3.20 -5.59 64.53
N TRP A 138 3.04 -5.77 65.84
CA TRP A 138 1.99 -6.62 66.39
C TRP A 138 1.69 -6.30 67.86
N VAL A 139 0.41 -6.39 68.25
CA VAL A 139 -0.04 -6.32 69.64
C VAL A 139 -1.11 -7.38 69.87
N ASN A 140 -1.12 -7.99 71.06
CA ASN A 140 -2.10 -9.02 71.39
C ASN A 140 -3.39 -8.44 72.01
N ARG A 141 -4.40 -9.29 72.19
CA ARG A 141 -5.71 -8.89 72.76
C ARG A 141 -5.60 -8.20 74.13
N ALA A 142 -4.75 -8.69 75.03
CA ALA A 142 -4.58 -8.11 76.37
C ALA A 142 -3.96 -6.71 76.33
N MET A 143 -2.98 -6.48 75.43
CA MET A 143 -2.40 -5.15 75.23
C MET A 143 -3.40 -4.18 74.61
N ARG A 144 -4.18 -4.62 73.62
CA ARG A 144 -5.28 -3.83 73.05
C ARG A 144 -6.27 -3.39 74.12
N ALA A 145 -6.56 -4.24 75.11
CA ALA A 145 -7.46 -3.92 76.21
C ALA A 145 -6.88 -2.84 77.15
N ILE A 146 -5.57 -2.86 77.48
CA ILE A 146 -4.92 -1.79 78.26
C ILE A 146 -4.95 -0.47 77.49
N LEU A 147 -4.57 -0.52 76.21
CA LEU A 147 -4.54 0.64 75.33
C LEU A 147 -5.92 1.25 75.10
N GLU A 148 -6.97 0.43 75.12
CA GLU A 148 -8.35 0.90 75.07
C GLU A 148 -8.82 1.46 76.42
N THR A 149 -8.53 0.79 77.52
CA THR A 149 -8.95 1.18 78.88
C THR A 149 -8.35 2.54 79.28
N TYR A 150 -7.07 2.76 78.94
CA TYR A 150 -6.34 3.99 79.23
C TYR A 150 -6.08 4.82 77.95
N ARG A 151 -6.87 4.64 76.88
CA ARG A 151 -6.71 5.31 75.56
C ARG A 151 -6.52 6.82 75.68
N ARG A 152 -7.23 7.43 76.63
CA ARG A 152 -7.15 8.86 76.95
C ARG A 152 -5.77 9.26 77.46
N ASP A 153 -5.20 8.47 78.36
CA ASP A 153 -3.89 8.72 78.93
C ASP A 153 -2.79 8.51 77.88
N PHE A 154 -2.90 7.48 77.03
CA PHE A 154 -1.93 7.20 75.96
C PHE A 154 -1.89 8.25 74.83
N ASN A 155 -3.04 8.77 74.37
CA ASN A 155 -3.07 9.91 73.42
C ASN A 155 -2.48 11.21 74.02
N ALA A 156 -2.43 11.31 75.35
CA ALA A 156 -1.86 12.47 76.04
C ALA A 156 -0.33 12.53 75.90
N VAL A 157 0.33 11.40 75.64
CA VAL A 157 1.80 11.33 75.45
C VAL A 157 2.20 10.93 74.03
N ALA A 158 1.44 10.05 73.37
CA ALA A 158 1.60 9.71 71.97
C ALA A 158 0.51 10.37 71.13
N LYS A 159 0.88 11.35 70.32
CA LYS A 159 -0.09 12.04 69.48
C LYS A 159 -0.55 11.14 68.34
N ASP A 160 -1.86 11.09 68.18
CA ASP A 160 -2.55 10.23 67.22
C ASP A 160 -2.30 8.74 67.48
N PHE A 161 -2.29 8.43 68.78
CA PHE A 161 -2.39 7.07 69.27
C PHE A 161 -3.83 6.55 69.10
N ASP A 162 -4.00 5.64 68.16
CA ASP A 162 -5.23 4.87 68.00
C ASP A 162 -4.95 3.41 68.34
N THR A 163 -5.72 2.82 69.27
CA THR A 163 -5.62 1.42 69.69
C THR A 163 -5.67 0.45 68.50
N ASP A 164 -6.30 0.84 67.38
CA ASP A 164 -6.39 0.06 66.16
C ASP A 164 -5.30 0.37 65.10
N GLN A 165 -4.47 1.41 65.29
CA GLN A 165 -3.26 1.69 64.47
C GLN A 165 -1.94 1.71 65.28
N VAL A 166 -1.97 1.19 66.50
CA VAL A 166 -0.73 1.00 67.29
C VAL A 166 0.24 0.11 66.53
N ILE A 167 -0.30 -0.83 65.76
CA ILE A 167 0.44 -1.61 64.77
C ILE A 167 0.76 -0.71 63.57
N GLY A 168 2.05 -0.53 63.28
CA GLY A 168 2.61 0.33 62.23
C GLY A 168 3.31 1.58 62.76
N SER A 169 3.19 1.83 64.07
CA SER A 169 3.72 3.04 64.71
C SER A 169 5.01 2.77 65.47
N HIS A 170 5.86 3.78 65.69
CA HIS A 170 7.14 3.60 66.37
C HIS A 170 7.00 3.53 67.90
N LEU A 171 7.74 2.64 68.59
CA LEU A 171 7.64 2.35 70.03
C LEU A 171 7.85 3.58 70.94
N ASP A 172 8.73 4.49 70.51
CA ASP A 172 8.97 5.79 71.15
C ASP A 172 7.81 6.78 71.08
N MET A 173 6.74 6.46 70.35
CA MET A 173 5.61 7.38 70.22
C MET A 173 5.06 7.84 71.59
N PHE A 174 5.19 7.01 72.64
CA PHE A 174 4.76 7.32 74.01
C PHE A 174 5.80 8.08 74.86
N HIS A 175 6.86 8.63 74.24
CA HIS A 175 7.97 9.28 74.93
C HIS A 175 8.32 10.63 74.28
N THR A 176 8.79 11.61 75.04
CA THR A 176 9.29 12.89 74.47
C THR A 176 10.58 12.68 73.67
N PRO A 177 10.92 13.51 72.66
CA PRO A 177 12.11 13.29 71.81
C PRO A 177 13.45 13.11 72.56
N ALA A 178 13.64 13.79 73.70
CA ALA A 178 14.82 13.62 74.55
C ALA A 178 14.85 12.25 75.28
N LEU A 179 13.69 11.74 75.66
CA LEU A 179 13.51 10.42 76.27
C LEU A 179 13.55 9.32 75.20
N ALA A 180 12.92 9.55 74.05
CA ALA A 180 12.97 8.71 72.85
C ALA A 180 14.41 8.49 72.38
N GLN A 181 15.24 9.53 72.34
CA GLN A 181 16.65 9.37 71.97
C GLN A 181 17.44 8.50 72.98
N ARG A 182 17.15 8.61 74.28
CA ARG A 182 17.74 7.76 75.33
C ARG A 182 17.25 6.31 75.25
N VAL A 183 15.96 6.10 74.99
CA VAL A 183 15.35 4.78 74.83
C VAL A 183 15.93 4.09 73.60
N ARG A 184 15.99 4.77 72.44
CA ARG A 184 16.67 4.25 71.23
C ARG A 184 18.09 3.79 71.50
N ALA A 185 18.88 4.56 72.25
CA ALA A 185 20.27 4.23 72.59
C ALA A 185 20.42 3.02 73.53
N ILE A 186 19.42 2.71 74.36
CA ILE A 186 19.40 1.51 75.21
C ILE A 186 19.03 0.29 74.39
N LEU A 187 18.02 0.42 73.51
CA LEU A 187 17.49 -0.69 72.71
C LEU A 187 18.44 -1.13 71.60
N THR A 188 19.34 -0.28 71.12
CA THR A 188 20.33 -0.63 70.06
C THR A 188 21.61 -1.33 70.57
N ASP A 189 21.81 -1.46 71.90
CA ASP A 189 22.96 -2.15 72.51
C ASP A 189 22.52 -3.50 73.12
N PRO A 190 22.82 -4.66 72.49
CA PRO A 190 22.32 -5.97 72.94
C PRO A 190 22.79 -6.37 74.34
N SER A 191 23.90 -5.81 74.85
CA SER A 191 24.42 -6.12 76.19
C SER A 191 23.60 -5.49 77.33
N LYS A 192 22.75 -4.51 77.01
CA LYS A 192 21.89 -3.80 77.96
C LYS A 192 20.47 -4.35 78.03
N LEU A 193 20.18 -5.38 77.23
CA LEU A 193 18.89 -6.06 77.22
C LEU A 193 19.03 -7.42 77.92
N PRO A 194 18.07 -7.83 78.77
CA PRO A 194 16.77 -7.18 79.04
C PRO A 194 16.82 -5.89 79.87
N PHE A 195 15.82 -5.03 79.66
CA PHE A 195 15.66 -3.74 80.35
C PHE A 195 14.25 -3.55 80.92
N THR A 196 14.12 -3.02 82.15
CA THR A 196 12.83 -2.80 82.84
C THR A 196 12.73 -1.36 83.37
N THR A 197 11.59 -0.68 83.16
CA THR A 197 11.38 0.71 83.58
C THR A 197 9.90 1.00 83.91
N GLN A 198 9.64 2.05 84.69
CA GLN A 198 8.29 2.57 84.94
C GLN A 198 8.12 3.92 84.24
N ILE A 199 6.93 4.18 83.69
CA ILE A 199 6.61 5.42 82.98
C ILE A 199 5.22 5.92 83.38
N GLY A 200 5.07 7.24 83.46
CA GLY A 200 3.77 7.89 83.56
C GLY A 200 3.30 8.29 82.18
N ILE A 201 2.06 7.96 81.84
CA ILE A 201 1.41 8.28 80.57
C ILE A 201 0.07 8.89 80.93
N GLY A 202 -0.18 10.14 80.54
CA GLY A 202 -1.37 10.87 81.01
C GLY A 202 -1.42 10.96 82.54
N GLU A 203 -2.55 10.57 83.14
CA GLU A 203 -2.72 10.43 84.59
C GLU A 203 -2.39 9.01 85.09
N ALA A 204 -2.10 8.10 84.15
CA ALA A 204 -1.82 6.70 84.36
C ALA A 204 -0.33 6.37 84.55
N TRP A 205 -0.04 5.32 85.31
CA TRP A 205 1.33 4.86 85.58
C TRP A 205 1.48 3.41 85.14
N PHE A 206 2.56 3.08 84.41
CA PHE A 206 2.80 1.74 83.88
C PHE A 206 4.22 1.24 84.14
N SER A 207 4.39 -0.08 84.29
CA SER A 207 5.70 -0.76 84.33
C SER A 207 5.92 -1.57 83.04
N LEU A 208 7.11 -1.47 82.45
CA LEU A 208 7.49 -2.11 81.18
C LEU A 208 8.72 -3.01 81.31
N SER A 209 8.73 -4.16 80.63
CA SER A 209 9.88 -5.07 80.49
C SER A 209 10.17 -5.37 79.01
N ILE A 210 11.43 -5.22 78.57
CA ILE A 210 11.84 -5.24 77.15
C ILE A 210 12.94 -6.29 76.89
N ASN A 211 12.74 -7.15 75.87
CA ASN A 211 13.67 -8.17 75.36
C ASN A 211 13.87 -8.06 73.83
N TYR A 212 14.91 -8.69 73.25
CA TYR A 212 15.15 -8.75 71.79
C TYR A 212 15.18 -10.19 71.22
N VAL A 213 14.96 -10.32 69.92
CA VAL A 213 15.01 -11.60 69.16
C VAL A 213 16.18 -11.56 68.15
N PRO A 214 17.11 -12.54 68.12
CA PRO A 214 18.23 -12.56 67.15
C PRO A 214 17.83 -13.09 65.75
N ASP A 215 18.55 -12.67 64.70
CA ASP A 215 18.50 -13.20 63.32
C ASP A 215 19.50 -14.37 63.09
N ASP A 216 19.51 -14.94 61.88
CA ASP A 216 20.32 -16.13 61.52
C ASP A 216 21.86 -15.90 61.60
N ASP A 217 22.32 -14.64 61.67
CA ASP A 217 23.73 -14.23 61.89
C ASP A 217 24.00 -13.70 63.32
N GLY A 218 23.00 -13.76 64.23
CA GLY A 218 23.12 -13.44 65.65
C GLY A 218 22.84 -11.99 66.08
N GLN A 219 22.31 -11.14 65.19
CA GLN A 219 21.99 -9.72 65.46
C GLN A 219 20.48 -9.48 65.69
N PRO A 220 20.04 -8.41 66.39
CA PRO A 220 18.62 -8.26 66.77
C PRO A 220 17.66 -8.07 65.59
N ALA A 221 16.77 -9.03 65.30
CA ALA A 221 15.70 -8.95 64.30
C ALA A 221 14.50 -8.09 64.74
N GLY A 222 14.26 -7.92 66.04
CA GLY A 222 13.16 -7.12 66.60
C GLY A 222 13.07 -7.18 68.13
N TYR A 223 12.07 -6.50 68.70
CA TYR A 223 11.89 -6.31 70.15
C TYR A 223 10.51 -6.78 70.63
N ILE A 224 10.45 -7.26 71.87
CA ILE A 224 9.23 -7.68 72.57
C ILE A 224 9.11 -6.89 73.88
N VAL A 225 7.96 -6.26 74.11
CA VAL A 225 7.66 -5.38 75.25
C VAL A 225 6.40 -5.85 75.98
N GLU A 226 6.50 -6.03 77.30
CA GLU A 226 5.40 -6.42 78.20
C GLU A 226 5.02 -5.27 79.15
N TRP A 227 3.72 -5.02 79.38
CA TRP A 227 3.19 -3.84 80.12
C TRP A 227 2.28 -4.20 81.32
N VAL A 228 2.29 -3.41 82.40
CA VAL A 228 1.47 -3.55 83.64
C VAL A 228 1.01 -2.17 84.21
N ASP A 229 -0.27 -1.96 84.61
CA ASP A 229 -0.86 -0.67 85.10
C ASP A 229 -0.76 -0.40 86.64
N MET A 230 -0.63 0.88 87.05
CA MET A 230 -0.41 1.39 88.43
C MET A 230 -1.15 2.72 88.82
N THR A 231 -2.18 3.18 88.10
CA THR A 231 -2.69 4.59 88.00
C THR A 231 -3.38 5.28 89.20
N ASN A 232 -3.87 4.60 90.23
CA ASN A 232 -4.82 5.18 91.22
C ASN A 232 -4.22 6.15 92.29
N HIS A 233 -3.25 7.04 91.98
CA HIS A 233 -2.50 7.77 93.03
C HIS A 233 -2.19 9.32 92.94
N ALA A 234 -2.34 10.12 91.84
CA ALA A 234 -1.94 11.58 91.90
C ALA A 234 -2.36 12.60 90.76
N VAL A 235 -3.42 13.47 90.88
CA VAL A 235 -3.83 14.43 89.77
C VAL A 235 -4.29 15.88 90.10
N LYS A 236 -4.71 16.26 91.31
CA LYS A 236 -5.68 17.37 91.48
C LYS A 236 -5.29 18.87 91.24
N SER A 237 -4.16 19.29 90.64
CA SER A 237 -3.75 20.73 90.65
C SER A 237 -3.39 21.48 89.34
N SER A 238 -3.42 20.88 88.14
CA SER A 238 -2.76 21.49 86.95
C SER A 238 -3.67 22.21 85.93
N ILE A 239 -4.99 22.28 86.13
CA ILE A 239 -5.95 22.70 85.08
C ILE A 239 -6.17 24.22 85.02
N ILE A 240 -5.87 24.97 86.09
CA ILE A 240 -6.22 26.40 86.18
C ILE A 240 -5.27 27.31 85.37
N ASP A 241 -3.98 26.97 85.24
CA ASP A 241 -2.99 27.85 84.58
C ASP A 241 -3.07 27.85 83.04
N ALA A 242 -3.66 26.82 82.43
CA ALA A 242 -3.72 26.68 80.96
C ALA A 242 -4.74 27.61 80.28
N ILE A 243 -5.75 28.09 81.03
CA ILE A 243 -6.82 28.94 80.49
C ILE A 243 -6.36 30.41 80.40
N GLU A 244 -5.64 30.92 81.40
CA GLU A 244 -5.21 32.34 81.42
C GLU A 244 -4.22 32.69 80.30
N ALA A 245 -3.42 31.74 79.82
CA ALA A 245 -2.40 31.96 78.81
C ALA A 245 -2.93 32.04 77.36
N ASN A 246 -4.06 31.39 77.05
CA ASN A 246 -4.48 31.17 75.65
C ASN A 246 -5.73 31.95 75.21
N GLN A 247 -6.55 32.42 76.14
CA GLN A 247 -7.79 33.14 75.82
C GLN A 247 -7.66 34.61 76.22
N ILE A 248 -8.44 35.51 75.64
CA ILE A 248 -8.61 36.85 76.20
C ILE A 248 -9.51 36.74 77.43
N MET A 249 -9.09 37.34 78.55
CA MET A 249 -9.85 37.33 79.79
C MET A 249 -9.95 38.74 80.38
N ALA A 250 -11.16 39.12 80.77
CA ALA A 250 -11.44 40.38 81.44
C ALA A 250 -12.48 40.19 82.56
N GLU A 251 -12.19 40.63 83.78
CA GLU A 251 -13.11 40.64 84.90
C GLU A 251 -13.75 42.03 85.06
N PHE A 252 -15.02 42.05 85.40
CA PHE A 252 -15.81 43.24 85.64
C PHE A 252 -16.49 43.19 87.01
N SER A 253 -16.67 44.36 87.61
CA SER A 253 -17.55 44.56 88.76
C SER A 253 -19.01 44.29 88.35
N MET A 254 -19.89 44.08 89.33
CA MET A 254 -21.34 44.00 89.09
C MET A 254 -21.95 45.31 88.56
N ALA A 255 -21.22 46.43 88.69
CA ALA A 255 -21.59 47.73 88.09
C ALA A 255 -21.08 47.87 86.64
N GLY A 256 -20.35 46.87 86.12
CA GLY A 256 -19.81 46.85 84.76
C GLY A 256 -18.44 47.52 84.62
N ASP A 257 -17.76 47.86 85.71
CA ASP A 257 -16.41 48.44 85.64
C ASP A 257 -15.36 47.36 85.43
N LEU A 258 -14.42 47.56 84.52
CA LEU A 258 -13.34 46.61 84.29
C LEU A 258 -12.38 46.57 85.49
N THR A 259 -12.29 45.41 86.15
CA THR A 259 -11.52 45.21 87.39
C THR A 259 -10.23 44.44 87.18
N ARG A 260 -10.15 43.57 86.17
CA ARG A 260 -8.93 42.81 85.85
C ARG A 260 -8.92 42.44 84.36
N THR A 261 -7.75 42.35 83.76
CA THR A 261 -7.56 41.82 82.40
C THR A 261 -6.32 40.95 82.37
N ASN A 262 -6.25 39.99 81.44
CA ASN A 262 -5.01 39.30 81.12
C ASN A 262 -4.27 39.99 79.96
N ALA A 263 -3.03 39.57 79.70
CA ALA A 263 -2.17 40.16 78.67
C ALA A 263 -2.79 40.09 77.26
N ASN A 264 -3.46 38.98 76.94
CA ASN A 264 -4.10 38.76 75.64
C ASN A 264 -5.21 39.80 75.37
N PHE A 265 -5.99 40.17 76.39
CA PHE A 265 -7.03 41.20 76.27
C PHE A 265 -6.42 42.58 75.98
N CYS A 266 -5.33 42.94 76.66
CA CYS A 266 -4.63 44.21 76.45
C CYS A 266 -3.98 44.30 75.05
N ALA A 267 -3.35 43.22 74.59
CA ALA A 267 -2.72 43.13 73.27
C ALA A 267 -3.74 43.36 72.14
N MET A 268 -4.92 42.73 72.22
CA MET A 268 -5.99 42.91 71.24
C MET A 268 -6.49 44.37 71.18
N MET A 269 -6.61 45.05 72.33
CA MET A 269 -7.05 46.44 72.39
C MET A 269 -5.96 47.43 71.95
N GLY A 270 -4.71 46.97 71.76
CA GLY A 270 -3.57 47.80 71.37
C GLY A 270 -3.13 48.77 72.47
N GLN A 271 -3.29 48.39 73.74
CA GLN A 271 -2.97 49.25 74.90
C GLN A 271 -2.21 48.50 76.00
N ASP A 272 -1.42 49.23 76.78
CA ASP A 272 -0.57 48.66 77.84
C ASP A 272 -1.34 48.34 79.13
N SER A 273 -0.90 47.30 79.86
CA SER A 273 -1.64 46.72 81.00
C SER A 273 -1.73 47.71 82.16
N GLY A 274 -2.92 48.25 82.38
CA GLY A 274 -3.21 49.20 83.46
C GLY A 274 -4.07 50.39 83.03
N CYS A 275 -4.10 50.72 81.73
CA CYS A 275 -4.75 51.94 81.25
C CYS A 275 -6.29 51.83 81.06
N LEU A 276 -6.84 50.61 81.20
CA LEU A 276 -8.27 50.30 81.00
C LEU A 276 -9.02 50.00 82.31
N LEU A 277 -8.30 49.82 83.42
CA LEU A 277 -8.89 49.49 84.72
C LEU A 277 -9.72 50.67 85.25
N GLY A 278 -10.95 50.39 85.71
CA GLY A 278 -11.89 51.40 86.22
C GLY A 278 -12.70 52.15 85.15
N ARG A 279 -12.57 51.81 83.86
CA ARG A 279 -13.48 52.32 82.82
C ARG A 279 -14.82 51.60 82.90
N LYS A 280 -15.92 52.34 82.71
CA LYS A 280 -17.27 51.77 82.60
C LYS A 280 -17.35 50.88 81.35
N GLY A 281 -17.93 49.69 81.48
CA GLY A 281 -18.02 48.68 80.42
C GLY A 281 -18.60 49.20 79.10
N ASP A 282 -19.55 50.14 79.16
CA ASP A 282 -20.17 50.74 77.97
C ASP A 282 -19.19 51.58 77.11
N ALA A 283 -18.04 51.99 77.67
CA ALA A 283 -17.00 52.71 76.95
C ALA A 283 -15.92 51.78 76.35
N VAL A 284 -15.89 50.51 76.74
CA VAL A 284 -14.86 49.53 76.36
C VAL A 284 -15.40 48.47 75.40
N PHE A 285 -16.71 48.23 75.39
CA PHE A 285 -17.36 47.22 74.54
C PHE A 285 -18.61 47.82 73.89
N ARG A 286 -18.80 47.57 72.59
CA ARG A 286 -20.09 47.81 71.92
C ARG A 286 -20.75 46.48 71.65
N PHE A 287 -21.97 46.31 72.16
CA PHE A 287 -22.78 45.16 71.78
C PHE A 287 -23.23 45.33 70.33
N ASP A 288 -23.28 44.22 69.59
CA ASP A 288 -23.88 44.20 68.25
C ASP A 288 -25.32 44.74 68.34
N GLU A 289 -25.71 45.64 67.43
CA GLU A 289 -27.05 46.26 67.40
C GLU A 289 -28.17 45.22 67.40
N LYS A 290 -27.94 44.04 66.82
CA LYS A 290 -28.91 42.94 66.84
C LYS A 290 -29.09 42.32 68.23
N LEU A 291 -28.04 42.26 69.06
CA LEU A 291 -28.11 41.67 70.40
C LEU A 291 -28.78 42.62 71.42
N GLY A 292 -28.54 43.93 71.27
CA GLY A 292 -29.17 44.97 72.10
C GLY A 292 -30.66 45.16 71.82
N ALA A 293 -31.09 44.97 70.57
CA ALA A 293 -32.48 45.11 70.15
C ALA A 293 -33.38 43.92 70.54
N GLU A 294 -32.86 42.69 70.60
CA GLU A 294 -33.68 41.48 70.81
C GLU A 294 -33.75 40.98 72.26
N ARG A 295 -32.81 41.32 73.17
CA ARG A 295 -32.63 40.58 74.44
C ARG A 295 -32.36 41.39 75.72
N GLY A 296 -32.56 42.71 75.72
CA GLY A 296 -32.36 43.58 76.90
C GLY A 296 -30.89 43.88 77.23
N ARG A 297 -30.61 44.74 78.23
CA ARG A 297 -29.23 45.11 78.60
C ARG A 297 -28.47 43.88 79.13
N VAL A 298 -27.33 43.54 78.52
CA VAL A 298 -26.53 42.32 78.81
C VAL A 298 -26.17 42.19 80.29
N PHE A 299 -25.83 43.30 80.96
CA PHE A 299 -25.53 43.33 82.40
C PHE A 299 -26.73 43.00 83.31
N ASP A 300 -27.96 43.23 82.87
CA ASP A 300 -29.16 42.87 83.65
C ASP A 300 -29.30 41.35 83.77
N ARG A 301 -28.84 40.60 82.75
CA ARG A 301 -28.86 39.12 82.73
C ARG A 301 -27.72 38.53 83.54
N LEU A 302 -26.53 39.11 83.41
CA LEU A 302 -25.35 38.72 84.20
C LEU A 302 -25.57 38.93 85.70
N ASN A 303 -26.26 40.01 86.09
CA ASN A 303 -26.67 40.26 87.49
C ASN A 303 -27.69 39.25 88.04
N ARG A 304 -28.45 38.57 87.16
CA ARG A 304 -29.34 37.46 87.52
C ARG A 304 -28.66 36.10 87.50
N GLY A 305 -27.37 36.05 87.16
CA GLY A 305 -26.59 34.83 87.09
C GLY A 305 -26.57 34.12 85.74
N GLU A 306 -27.13 34.73 84.69
CA GLU A 306 -27.16 34.15 83.34
C GLU A 306 -25.92 34.54 82.54
N SER A 307 -25.22 33.56 81.98
CA SER A 307 -24.08 33.81 81.09
C SER A 307 -24.54 34.18 79.67
N VAL A 308 -23.79 35.07 79.01
CA VAL A 308 -24.09 35.57 77.66
C VAL A 308 -22.93 35.27 76.74
N TYR A 309 -23.14 34.39 75.77
CA TYR A 309 -22.17 34.03 74.74
C TYR A 309 -22.55 34.66 73.41
N GLY A 310 -21.54 35.07 72.64
CA GLY A 310 -21.75 35.67 71.34
C GLY A 310 -20.49 36.30 70.77
N ARG A 311 -20.72 37.10 69.73
CA ARG A 311 -19.68 37.89 69.09
C ARG A 311 -19.79 39.33 69.54
N PHE A 312 -18.67 39.90 69.91
CA PHE A 312 -18.57 41.23 70.47
C PHE A 312 -17.59 42.04 69.64
N ARG A 313 -17.99 43.26 69.28
CA ARG A 313 -17.11 44.20 68.56
C ARG A 313 -16.58 45.22 69.54
N LEU A 314 -15.26 45.28 69.66
CA LEU A 314 -14.59 46.16 70.59
C LEU A 314 -13.88 47.26 69.80
N PRO A 315 -14.17 48.55 70.06
CA PRO A 315 -13.45 49.63 69.43
C PRO A 315 -12.01 49.68 69.97
N ARG A 316 -11.03 49.58 69.08
CA ARG A 316 -9.61 49.69 69.40
C ARG A 316 -9.20 51.17 69.48
N ALA A 317 -8.07 51.43 70.13
CA ALA A 317 -7.54 52.79 70.29
C ALA A 317 -7.15 53.46 68.94
N ASP A 318 -6.88 52.67 67.91
CA ASP A 318 -6.52 53.09 66.55
C ASP A 318 -7.74 53.41 65.66
N GLY A 319 -8.97 53.27 66.19
CA GLY A 319 -10.22 53.48 65.45
C GLY A 319 -10.72 52.26 64.67
N ALA A 320 -9.96 51.16 64.64
CA ALA A 320 -10.41 49.88 64.09
C ALA A 320 -11.32 49.13 65.07
N MET A 321 -11.99 48.08 64.60
CA MET A 321 -12.82 47.21 65.42
C MET A 321 -12.14 45.86 65.58
N ALA A 322 -11.88 45.45 66.83
CA ALA A 322 -11.55 44.06 67.15
C ALA A 322 -12.82 43.23 67.21
N THR A 323 -12.77 42.01 66.69
CA THR A 323 -13.88 41.04 66.80
C THR A 323 -13.49 39.94 67.77
N VAL A 324 -14.28 39.81 68.84
CA VAL A 324 -14.11 38.79 69.87
C VAL A 324 -15.25 37.80 69.81
N GLU A 325 -14.92 36.52 69.86
CA GLU A 325 -15.89 35.44 70.04
C GLU A 325 -15.69 34.79 71.42
N GLY A 326 -16.72 34.82 72.26
CA GLY A 326 -16.58 34.40 73.65
C GLY A 326 -17.87 34.52 74.47
N GLY A 327 -17.74 34.57 75.79
CA GLY A 327 -18.87 34.80 76.67
C GLY A 327 -18.56 35.50 77.97
N PHE A 328 -19.54 36.27 78.44
CA PHE A 328 -19.58 36.87 79.76
C PHE A 328 -20.26 35.90 80.73
N THR A 329 -19.58 35.54 81.81
CA THR A 329 -20.02 34.56 82.80
C THR A 329 -19.95 35.18 84.20
N PRO A 330 -21.04 35.21 84.98
CA PRO A 330 -21.00 35.68 86.36
C PRO A 330 -20.41 34.60 87.29
N VAL A 331 -19.47 35.00 88.15
CA VAL A 331 -18.86 34.15 89.18
C VAL A 331 -19.67 34.29 90.47
N MET A 332 -20.13 33.17 91.02
CA MET A 332 -21.01 33.10 92.19
C MET A 332 -20.23 32.80 93.48
N ASP A 333 -20.72 33.30 94.61
CA ASP A 333 -20.26 32.88 95.94
C ASP A 333 -20.94 31.57 96.41
N ALA A 334 -20.48 31.02 97.54
CA ALA A 334 -21.01 29.78 98.13
C ALA A 334 -22.48 29.87 98.60
N LYS A 335 -23.09 31.07 98.56
CA LYS A 335 -24.50 31.32 98.91
C LYS A 335 -25.34 31.69 97.67
N GLY A 336 -24.78 31.54 96.46
CA GLY A 336 -25.45 31.78 95.19
C GLY A 336 -25.56 33.25 94.78
N LYS A 337 -24.82 34.16 95.42
CA LYS A 337 -24.80 35.59 95.08
C LYS A 337 -23.65 35.89 94.10
N ALA A 338 -23.96 36.63 93.03
CA ALA A 338 -22.96 37.02 92.02
C ALA A 338 -21.92 38.01 92.60
N LEU A 339 -20.64 37.71 92.39
CA LEU A 339 -19.49 38.49 92.91
C LEU A 339 -18.83 39.37 91.84
N ARG A 340 -18.58 38.81 90.66
CA ARG A 340 -17.93 39.48 89.51
C ARG A 340 -18.36 38.84 88.20
N ILE A 341 -18.13 39.51 87.08
CA ILE A 341 -18.41 38.99 85.73
C ILE A 341 -17.07 38.75 85.03
N VAL A 342 -16.90 37.62 84.34
CA VAL A 342 -15.69 37.31 83.59
C VAL A 342 -16.05 37.15 82.12
N LEU A 343 -15.42 37.93 81.24
CA LEU A 343 -15.36 37.70 79.81
C LEU A 343 -14.21 36.74 79.52
N ILE A 344 -14.49 35.68 78.78
CA ILE A 344 -13.50 34.77 78.21
C ILE A 344 -13.79 34.62 76.71
N GLY A 345 -12.80 34.79 75.84
CA GLY A 345 -12.98 34.66 74.39
C GLY A 345 -11.69 34.61 73.57
N ASN A 346 -11.80 34.63 72.24
CA ASN A 346 -10.69 34.66 71.28
C ASN A 346 -10.83 35.87 70.32
N ASP A 347 -9.70 36.46 69.92
CA ASP A 347 -9.64 37.47 68.85
C ASP A 347 -9.62 36.77 67.47
N VAL A 348 -10.58 37.10 66.60
CA VAL A 348 -10.75 36.48 65.27
C VAL A 348 -10.58 37.48 64.11
N THR A 349 -10.00 38.65 64.38
CA THR A 349 -9.98 39.79 63.44
C THR A 349 -9.16 39.51 62.16
N ALA A 350 -7.93 39.00 62.29
CA ALA A 350 -7.03 38.79 61.14
C ALA A 350 -7.47 37.63 60.23
N THR A 351 -7.83 36.50 60.84
CA THR A 351 -8.26 35.29 60.12
C THR A 351 -9.47 35.54 59.22
N ARG A 352 -10.36 36.46 59.61
CA ARG A 352 -11.56 36.73 58.81
C ARG A 352 -11.28 37.56 57.55
N ALA A 353 -10.37 38.52 57.62
CA ALA A 353 -10.00 39.34 56.45
C ALA A 353 -9.33 38.49 55.36
N GLU A 354 -8.53 37.49 55.74
CA GLU A 354 -7.91 36.54 54.80
C GLU A 354 -8.94 35.64 54.12
N ILE A 355 -9.96 35.18 54.85
CA ILE A 355 -11.03 34.36 54.30
C ILE A 355 -11.83 35.14 53.24
N GLU A 356 -12.20 36.39 53.52
CA GLU A 356 -13.00 37.21 52.59
C GLU A 356 -12.24 37.55 51.30
N ALA A 357 -10.92 37.82 51.39
CA ALA A 357 -10.07 38.03 50.22
C ALA A 357 -9.92 36.74 49.37
N ALA A 358 -9.79 35.57 50.03
CA ALA A 358 -9.72 34.29 49.35
C ALA A 358 -11.05 33.91 48.66
N GLU A 359 -12.19 34.22 49.29
CA GLU A 359 -13.53 34.01 48.71
C GLU A 359 -13.75 34.86 47.45
N ALA A 360 -13.36 36.13 47.47
CA ALA A 360 -13.49 37.03 46.32
C ALA A 360 -12.65 36.56 45.11
N SER A 361 -11.38 36.17 45.34
CA SER A 361 -10.51 35.65 44.28
C SER A 361 -11.04 34.31 43.71
N ARG A 362 -11.57 33.42 44.57
CA ARG A 362 -12.20 32.16 44.12
C ARG A 362 -13.44 32.42 43.27
N ALA A 363 -14.28 33.38 43.63
CA ALA A 363 -15.47 33.73 42.86
C ALA A 363 -15.10 34.27 41.47
N GLU A 364 -14.10 35.16 41.38
CA GLU A 364 -13.59 35.69 40.10
C GLU A 364 -13.01 34.58 39.21
N MET A 365 -12.21 33.67 39.79
CA MET A 365 -11.67 32.52 39.06
C MET A 365 -12.75 31.59 38.53
N THR A 366 -13.79 31.34 39.32
CA THR A 366 -14.92 30.48 38.94
C THR A 366 -15.71 31.12 37.81
N ALA A 367 -16.01 32.42 37.89
CA ALA A 367 -16.71 33.15 36.83
C ALA A 367 -15.90 33.19 35.52
N ALA A 368 -14.59 33.40 35.59
CA ALA A 368 -13.70 33.34 34.43
C ALA A 368 -13.69 31.94 33.80
N GLN A 369 -13.63 30.88 34.63
CA GLN A 369 -13.69 29.50 34.15
C GLN A 369 -15.04 29.17 33.49
N GLU A 370 -16.16 29.56 34.10
CA GLU A 370 -17.50 29.34 33.54
C GLU A 370 -17.66 30.02 32.17
N ALA A 371 -17.18 31.26 32.02
CA ALA A 371 -17.22 32.00 30.76
C ALA A 371 -16.39 31.32 29.65
N VAL A 372 -15.21 30.80 29.99
CA VAL A 372 -14.35 30.04 29.06
C VAL A 372 -15.05 28.75 28.63
N VAL A 373 -15.58 27.98 29.59
CA VAL A 373 -16.27 26.72 29.32
C VAL A 373 -17.51 26.93 28.46
N ASP A 374 -18.34 27.95 28.74
CA ASP A 374 -19.52 28.22 27.90
C ASP A 374 -19.13 28.65 26.47
N THR A 375 -18.10 29.49 26.34
CA THR A 375 -17.62 29.91 25.02
C THR A 375 -17.08 28.74 24.22
N LEU A 376 -16.25 27.89 24.83
CA LEU A 376 -15.76 26.67 24.19
C LEU A 376 -16.89 25.73 23.82
N ARG A 377 -17.85 25.49 24.71
CA ARG A 377 -19.04 24.67 24.44
C ARG A 377 -19.79 25.15 23.21
N ARG A 378 -20.00 26.47 23.08
CA ARG A 378 -20.68 27.07 21.91
C ARG A 378 -19.88 26.89 20.63
N GLN A 379 -18.57 27.17 20.64
CA GLN A 379 -17.77 27.04 19.42
C GLN A 379 -17.49 25.59 19.02
N LEU A 380 -17.32 24.68 19.99
CA LEU A 380 -17.29 23.23 19.73
C LEU A 380 -18.62 22.74 19.17
N GLY A 381 -19.74 23.31 19.61
CA GLY A 381 -21.05 23.07 19.01
C GLY A 381 -21.10 23.45 17.52
N LYS A 382 -20.53 24.60 17.14
CA LYS A 382 -20.42 25.00 15.73
C LYS A 382 -19.51 24.10 14.92
N LEU A 383 -18.34 23.73 15.45
CA LEU A 383 -17.44 22.77 14.79
C LEU A 383 -18.12 21.42 14.55
N ARG A 384 -18.86 20.91 15.55
CA ARG A 384 -19.67 19.69 15.41
C ARG A 384 -20.70 19.80 14.29
N ASP A 385 -21.31 20.98 14.14
CA ASP A 385 -22.30 21.25 13.09
C ASP A 385 -21.65 21.53 11.71
N GLY A 386 -20.32 21.37 11.61
CA GLY A 386 -19.55 21.48 10.37
C GLY A 386 -19.01 22.88 10.08
N ASP A 387 -19.20 23.88 10.95
CA ASP A 387 -18.69 25.22 10.73
C ASP A 387 -17.23 25.35 11.16
N LEU A 388 -16.31 25.19 10.19
CA LEU A 388 -14.87 25.30 10.41
C LEU A 388 -14.37 26.75 10.35
N THR A 389 -15.21 27.70 9.93
CA THR A 389 -14.88 29.14 9.93
C THR A 389 -15.00 29.78 11.30
N THR A 390 -15.53 29.04 12.28
CA THR A 390 -15.75 29.55 13.63
C THR A 390 -14.44 29.91 14.33
N ARG A 391 -14.43 31.04 15.03
CA ARG A 391 -13.31 31.50 15.86
C ARG A 391 -13.81 31.99 17.22
N ILE A 392 -12.94 31.96 18.22
CA ILE A 392 -13.13 32.63 19.50
C ILE A 392 -12.41 33.98 19.43
N ASP A 393 -13.19 35.04 19.27
CA ASP A 393 -12.70 36.43 19.19
C ASP A 393 -12.56 37.08 20.57
N THR A 394 -13.30 36.57 21.57
CA THR A 394 -13.26 37.09 22.93
C THR A 394 -11.96 36.65 23.61
N VAL A 395 -11.15 37.62 24.04
CA VAL A 395 -9.92 37.39 24.80
C VAL A 395 -10.26 36.81 26.17
N PHE A 396 -9.57 35.76 26.57
CA PHE A 396 -9.75 35.16 27.88
C PHE A 396 -8.79 35.76 28.92
N ASP A 397 -9.02 35.46 30.20
CA ASP A 397 -8.00 35.67 31.21
C ASP A 397 -6.68 35.04 30.76
N THR A 398 -5.55 35.69 31.06
CA THR A 398 -4.20 35.24 30.72
C THR A 398 -3.94 33.75 30.96
N ARG A 399 -4.58 33.15 31.98
CA ARG A 399 -4.47 31.73 32.32
C ARG A 399 -5.11 30.78 31.30
N TYR A 400 -6.10 31.26 30.55
CA TYR A 400 -6.88 30.49 29.58
C TYR A 400 -6.67 30.95 28.13
N GLU A 401 -5.91 32.03 27.90
CA GLU A 401 -5.71 32.59 26.55
C GLU A 401 -5.08 31.59 25.57
N GLN A 402 -4.21 30.70 26.05
CA GLN A 402 -3.65 29.62 25.22
C GLN A 402 -4.74 28.70 24.65
N LEU A 403 -5.80 28.42 25.42
CA LEU A 403 -6.90 27.56 24.99
C LEU A 403 -7.71 28.18 23.85
N ARG A 404 -7.81 29.52 23.82
CA ARG A 404 -8.41 30.27 22.71
C ARG A 404 -7.58 30.13 21.44
N LEU A 405 -6.26 30.31 21.58
CA LEU A 405 -5.32 30.21 20.47
C LEU A 405 -5.29 28.79 19.89
N ASP A 406 -5.17 27.78 20.74
CA ASP A 406 -5.15 26.37 20.33
C ASP A 406 -6.45 25.97 19.62
N PHE A 407 -7.62 26.40 20.15
CA PHE A 407 -8.91 26.18 19.49
C PHE A 407 -8.95 26.80 18.08
N ASN A 408 -8.56 28.07 17.97
CA ASN A 408 -8.59 28.79 16.69
C ASN A 408 -7.62 28.18 15.67
N GLN A 409 -6.42 27.81 16.12
CA GLN A 409 -5.42 27.17 15.27
C GLN A 409 -5.88 25.77 14.83
N ALA A 410 -6.52 24.99 15.70
CA ALA A 410 -7.11 23.71 15.34
C ALA A 410 -8.23 23.87 14.30
N ALA A 411 -9.12 24.84 14.49
CA ALA A 411 -10.19 25.14 13.53
C ALA A 411 -9.63 25.58 12.17
N GLU A 412 -8.59 26.42 12.16
CA GLU A 412 -7.89 26.85 10.95
C GLU A 412 -7.22 25.68 10.21
N ARG A 413 -6.52 24.79 10.92
CA ARG A 413 -5.90 23.60 10.31
C ARG A 413 -6.93 22.64 9.71
N LEU A 414 -8.06 22.46 10.37
CA LEU A 414 -9.16 21.64 9.83
C LEU A 414 -9.79 22.30 8.60
N GLU A 415 -9.95 23.63 8.62
CA GLU A 415 -10.45 24.40 7.47
C GLU A 415 -9.50 24.29 6.26
N GLU A 416 -8.18 24.47 6.47
CA GLU A 416 -7.16 24.30 5.43
C GLU A 416 -7.17 22.88 4.84
N ALA A 417 -7.24 21.85 5.69
CA ALA A 417 -7.28 20.46 5.25
C ALA A 417 -8.52 20.16 4.40
N MET A 418 -9.71 20.60 4.84
CA MET A 418 -10.95 20.40 4.08
C MET A 418 -10.95 21.20 2.77
N ARG A 419 -10.41 22.42 2.76
CA ARG A 419 -10.25 23.21 1.53
C ARG A 419 -9.36 22.47 0.52
N GLY A 420 -8.21 21.95 0.96
CA GLY A 420 -7.33 21.15 0.11
C GLY A 420 -8.00 19.89 -0.46
N VAL A 421 -8.88 19.23 0.30
CA VAL A 421 -9.67 18.10 -0.19
C VAL A 421 -10.66 18.53 -1.28
N VAL A 422 -11.34 19.67 -1.12
CA VAL A 422 -12.25 20.21 -2.14
C VAL A 422 -11.50 20.57 -3.41
N ASP A 423 -10.40 21.31 -3.30
CA ASP A 423 -9.59 21.73 -4.45
C ASP A 423 -9.07 20.51 -5.24
N ASN A 424 -8.59 19.47 -4.54
CA ASN A 424 -8.15 18.22 -5.17
C ASN A 424 -9.32 17.47 -5.83
N ALA A 425 -10.51 17.45 -5.22
CA ALA A 425 -11.69 16.84 -5.83
C ALA A 425 -12.09 17.56 -7.13
N GLU A 426 -12.03 18.89 -7.16
CA GLU A 426 -12.33 19.67 -8.36
C GLU A 426 -11.29 19.44 -9.46
N LEU A 427 -10.01 19.33 -9.11
CA LEU A 427 -8.93 19.00 -10.03
C LEU A 427 -9.10 17.61 -10.64
N ILE A 428 -9.36 16.58 -9.82
CA ILE A 428 -9.62 15.20 -10.29
C ILE A 428 -10.84 15.17 -11.22
N ARG A 429 -11.91 15.92 -10.88
CA ARG A 429 -13.10 16.02 -11.74
C ARG A 429 -12.75 16.62 -13.11
N GLY A 430 -11.94 17.67 -13.14
CA GLY A 430 -11.45 18.30 -14.38
C GLY A 430 -10.63 17.33 -15.22
N GLU A 431 -9.61 16.70 -14.63
CA GLU A 431 -8.74 15.73 -15.30
C GLU A 431 -9.51 14.51 -15.81
N ALA A 432 -10.42 13.96 -15.01
CA ALA A 432 -11.27 12.84 -15.44
C ALA A 432 -12.17 13.23 -16.63
N SER A 433 -12.68 14.46 -16.67
CA SER A 433 -13.46 14.95 -17.81
C SER A 433 -12.60 15.10 -19.08
N GLU A 434 -11.35 15.56 -18.94
CA GLU A 434 -10.41 15.65 -20.06
C GLU A 434 -10.04 14.26 -20.59
N ILE A 435 -9.74 13.31 -19.69
CA ILE A 435 -9.46 11.92 -20.07
C ILE A 435 -10.68 11.31 -20.76
N SER A 436 -11.89 11.53 -20.25
CA SER A 436 -13.12 11.04 -20.89
C SER A 436 -13.30 11.60 -22.30
N SER A 437 -13.02 12.89 -22.51
CA SER A 437 -13.10 13.50 -23.85
C SER A 437 -12.03 12.97 -24.79
N ALA A 438 -10.81 12.75 -24.30
CA ALA A 438 -9.71 12.17 -25.09
C ALA A 438 -10.00 10.71 -25.47
N ALA A 439 -10.56 9.93 -24.54
CA ALA A 439 -10.97 8.55 -24.79
C ALA A 439 -12.10 8.47 -25.82
N ASP A 440 -13.08 9.38 -25.80
CA ASP A 440 -14.14 9.45 -26.82
C ASP A 440 -13.57 9.75 -28.22
N ASP A 441 -12.66 10.72 -28.36
CA ASP A 441 -12.01 10.99 -29.65
C ASP A 441 -11.21 9.78 -30.15
N LEU A 442 -10.48 9.13 -29.24
CA LEU A 442 -9.66 7.97 -29.57
C LEU A 442 -10.51 6.75 -29.94
N SER A 443 -11.68 6.58 -29.31
CA SER A 443 -12.70 5.60 -29.70
C SER A 443 -13.19 5.85 -31.13
N ARG A 444 -13.63 7.08 -31.46
CA ARG A 444 -14.06 7.44 -32.82
C ARG A 444 -12.95 7.30 -33.87
N ARG A 445 -11.69 7.50 -33.49
CA ARG A 445 -10.53 7.26 -34.36
C ARG A 445 -10.30 5.77 -34.57
N THR A 446 -10.47 4.97 -33.53
CA THR A 446 -10.37 3.50 -33.58
C THR A 446 -11.46 2.90 -34.47
N GLU A 447 -12.70 3.41 -34.38
CA GLU A 447 -13.80 3.01 -35.29
C GLU A 447 -13.48 3.34 -36.75
N ARG A 448 -12.99 4.56 -37.04
CA ARG A 448 -12.55 4.93 -38.39
C ARG A 448 -11.40 4.06 -38.88
N GLN A 449 -10.47 3.74 -37.99
CA GLN A 449 -9.34 2.86 -38.30
C GLN A 449 -9.82 1.44 -38.61
N ALA A 450 -10.77 0.91 -37.86
CA ALA A 450 -11.38 -0.39 -38.14
C ALA A 450 -12.02 -0.41 -39.53
N ALA A 451 -12.79 0.62 -39.89
CA ALA A 451 -13.38 0.74 -41.23
C ALA A 451 -12.30 0.76 -42.34
N THR A 452 -11.21 1.50 -42.15
CA THR A 452 -10.11 1.53 -43.13
C THR A 452 -9.35 0.20 -43.21
N LEU A 453 -9.23 -0.53 -42.09
CA LEU A 453 -8.62 -1.87 -42.08
C LEU A 453 -9.49 -2.87 -42.83
N GLU A 454 -10.81 -2.79 -42.68
CA GLU A 454 -11.77 -3.65 -43.39
C GLU A 454 -11.72 -3.42 -44.91
N GLU A 455 -11.71 -2.15 -45.37
CA GLU A 455 -11.52 -1.82 -46.78
C GLU A 455 -10.16 -2.31 -47.32
N THR A 456 -9.09 -2.13 -46.54
CA THR A 456 -7.74 -2.55 -46.93
C THR A 456 -7.63 -4.08 -47.01
N ALA A 457 -8.25 -4.80 -46.08
CA ALA A 457 -8.31 -6.27 -46.09
C ALA A 457 -9.05 -6.78 -47.32
N SER A 458 -10.20 -6.18 -47.66
CA SER A 458 -10.93 -6.52 -48.90
C SER A 458 -10.10 -6.25 -50.15
N ALA A 459 -9.39 -5.12 -50.22
CA ALA A 459 -8.51 -4.81 -51.34
C ALA A 459 -7.33 -5.79 -51.44
N LEU A 460 -6.77 -6.21 -50.30
CA LEU A 460 -5.71 -7.22 -50.24
C LEU A 460 -6.19 -8.60 -50.69
N ASP A 461 -7.42 -9.00 -50.35
CA ASP A 461 -8.01 -10.25 -50.84
C ASP A 461 -8.19 -10.22 -52.36
N GLU A 462 -8.66 -9.10 -52.92
CA GLU A 462 -8.79 -8.92 -54.38
C GLU A 462 -7.43 -8.93 -55.09
N LEU A 463 -6.41 -8.28 -54.51
CA LEU A 463 -5.03 -8.32 -54.99
C LEU A 463 -4.44 -9.73 -54.92
N THR A 464 -4.66 -10.44 -53.82
CA THR A 464 -4.19 -11.82 -53.63
C THR A 464 -4.80 -12.75 -54.67
N SER A 465 -6.10 -12.61 -54.93
CA SER A 465 -6.79 -13.33 -56.01
C SER A 465 -6.20 -13.01 -57.39
N SER A 466 -5.95 -11.73 -57.67
CA SER A 466 -5.39 -11.26 -58.94
C SER A 466 -3.97 -11.76 -59.18
N VAL A 467 -3.10 -11.72 -58.16
CA VAL A 467 -1.72 -12.23 -58.22
C VAL A 467 -1.70 -13.75 -58.40
N ARG A 468 -2.61 -14.47 -57.72
CA ARG A 468 -2.74 -15.92 -57.90
C ARG A 468 -3.19 -16.29 -59.32
N SER A 469 -4.16 -15.55 -59.85
CA SER A 469 -4.62 -15.71 -61.24
C SER A 469 -3.51 -15.39 -62.26
N ALA A 470 -2.67 -14.39 -61.99
CA ALA A 470 -1.49 -14.08 -62.80
C ALA A 470 -0.44 -15.20 -62.76
N ALA A 471 -0.20 -15.80 -61.59
CA ALA A 471 0.71 -16.94 -61.43
C ALA A 471 0.21 -18.16 -62.22
N ASP A 472 -1.07 -18.51 -62.08
CA ASP A 472 -1.71 -19.61 -62.82
C ASP A 472 -1.70 -19.35 -64.34
N GLY A 473 -1.99 -18.11 -64.74
CA GLY A 473 -1.93 -17.68 -66.15
C GLY A 473 -0.53 -17.76 -66.75
N ALA A 474 0.49 -17.36 -65.99
CA ALA A 474 1.90 -17.49 -66.39
C ALA A 474 2.32 -18.96 -66.50
N ALA A 475 1.92 -19.81 -65.54
CA ALA A 475 2.19 -21.25 -65.60
C ALA A 475 1.56 -21.90 -66.84
N HIS A 476 0.31 -21.53 -67.16
CA HIS A 476 -0.38 -22.00 -68.37
C HIS A 476 0.31 -21.51 -69.65
N ALA A 477 0.67 -20.22 -69.70
CA ALA A 477 1.39 -19.66 -70.84
C ALA A 477 2.74 -20.37 -71.06
N ASN A 478 3.47 -20.70 -69.99
CA ASN A 478 4.74 -21.41 -70.10
C ASN A 478 4.57 -22.80 -70.71
N ALA A 479 3.52 -23.54 -70.32
CA ALA A 479 3.21 -24.84 -70.90
C ALA A 479 2.89 -24.75 -72.40
N LEU A 480 2.15 -23.71 -72.82
CA LEU A 480 1.82 -23.48 -74.22
C LEU A 480 3.06 -23.11 -75.05
N VAL A 481 3.94 -22.30 -74.49
CA VAL A 481 5.22 -21.89 -75.10
C VAL A 481 6.16 -23.09 -75.25
N GLU A 482 6.23 -23.98 -74.26
CA GLU A 482 7.02 -25.22 -74.34
C GLU A 482 6.51 -26.15 -75.45
N SER A 483 5.18 -26.28 -75.59
CA SER A 483 4.58 -27.03 -76.71
C SER A 483 4.91 -26.40 -78.06
N ALA A 484 4.79 -25.08 -78.18
CA ALA A 484 5.13 -24.35 -79.41
C ALA A 484 6.62 -24.48 -79.76
N ARG A 485 7.51 -24.55 -78.76
CA ARG A 485 8.95 -24.82 -78.97
C ARG A 485 9.14 -26.21 -79.57
N SER A 486 8.52 -27.22 -78.98
CA SER A 486 8.58 -28.61 -79.47
C SER A 486 8.08 -28.73 -80.91
N ASP A 487 6.98 -28.07 -81.25
CA ASP A 487 6.43 -28.08 -82.62
C ASP A 487 7.35 -27.39 -83.63
N ALA A 488 7.98 -26.27 -83.23
CA ALA A 488 8.95 -25.55 -84.06
C ALA A 488 10.24 -26.36 -84.26
N GLU A 489 10.74 -27.04 -83.22
CA GLU A 489 11.88 -27.95 -83.30
C GLU A 489 11.59 -29.12 -84.26
N ALA A 490 10.43 -29.75 -84.13
CA ALA A 490 9.98 -30.83 -85.03
C ALA A 490 9.84 -30.35 -86.48
N SER A 491 9.23 -29.17 -86.69
CA SER A 491 9.12 -28.55 -88.02
C SER A 491 10.50 -28.24 -88.62
N GLY A 492 11.46 -27.84 -87.79
CA GLY A 492 12.85 -27.62 -88.20
C GLY A 492 13.55 -28.90 -88.68
N VAL A 493 13.22 -30.06 -88.11
CA VAL A 493 13.72 -31.37 -88.61
C VAL A 493 13.15 -31.66 -89.99
N VAL A 494 11.83 -31.55 -90.17
CA VAL A 494 11.16 -31.80 -91.46
C VAL A 494 11.68 -30.89 -92.58
N VAL A 495 11.89 -29.60 -92.29
CA VAL A 495 12.45 -28.66 -93.27
C VAL A 495 13.89 -29.04 -93.65
N ARG A 496 14.70 -29.51 -92.70
CA ARG A 496 16.07 -29.97 -92.98
C ARG A 496 16.09 -31.20 -93.89
N GLU A 497 15.21 -32.18 -93.62
CA GLU A 497 15.02 -33.35 -94.49
C GLU A 497 14.55 -32.95 -95.89
N ALA A 498 13.66 -31.96 -96.00
CA ALA A 498 13.21 -31.43 -97.28
C ALA A 498 14.32 -30.74 -98.08
N VAL A 499 15.22 -29.99 -97.42
CA VAL A 499 16.40 -29.39 -98.07
C VAL A 499 17.34 -30.48 -98.59
N GLU A 500 17.59 -31.51 -97.78
CA GLU A 500 18.45 -32.64 -98.16
C GLU A 500 17.89 -33.38 -99.39
N ALA A 501 16.60 -33.75 -99.37
CA ALA A 501 15.93 -34.38 -100.51
C ALA A 501 15.93 -33.51 -101.78
N MET A 502 15.74 -32.20 -101.65
CA MET A 502 15.82 -31.29 -102.81
C MET A 502 17.24 -31.14 -103.34
N GLY A 503 18.26 -31.19 -102.47
CA GLY A 503 19.66 -31.23 -102.87
C GLY A 503 20.02 -32.51 -103.64
N GLU A 504 19.45 -33.66 -103.25
CA GLU A 504 19.58 -34.91 -104.01
C GLU A 504 18.95 -34.80 -105.41
N ILE A 505 17.78 -34.16 -105.52
CA ILE A 505 17.12 -33.91 -106.81
C ILE A 505 17.95 -32.98 -107.70
N GLU A 506 18.56 -31.93 -107.13
CA GLU A 506 19.48 -31.03 -107.86
C GLU A 506 20.69 -31.81 -108.40
N SER A 507 21.32 -32.63 -107.54
CA SER A 507 22.44 -33.49 -107.91
C SER A 507 22.08 -34.48 -109.02
N SER A 508 20.93 -35.15 -108.91
CA SER A 508 20.39 -36.06 -109.94
C SER A 508 20.14 -35.33 -111.26
N SER A 509 19.60 -34.11 -111.21
CA SER A 509 19.35 -33.29 -112.41
C SER A 509 20.66 -32.92 -113.13
N MET A 510 21.71 -32.59 -112.37
CA MET A 510 23.06 -32.35 -112.94
C MET A 510 23.65 -33.60 -113.59
N GLN A 511 23.47 -34.77 -112.97
CA GLN A 511 23.91 -36.03 -113.56
C GLN A 511 23.19 -36.34 -114.88
N ILE A 512 21.86 -36.14 -114.93
CA ILE A 512 21.09 -36.35 -116.16
C ILE A 512 21.53 -35.35 -117.24
N SER A 513 21.76 -34.07 -116.92
CA SER A 513 22.29 -33.10 -117.88
C SER A 513 23.62 -33.56 -118.49
N LYS A 514 24.54 -34.08 -117.66
CA LYS A 514 25.81 -34.66 -118.13
C LYS A 514 25.60 -35.85 -119.07
N ILE A 515 24.66 -36.74 -118.76
CA ILE A 515 24.31 -37.88 -119.63
C ILE A 515 23.74 -37.39 -120.96
N THR A 516 22.85 -36.40 -120.94
CA THR A 516 22.27 -35.83 -122.17
C THR A 516 23.31 -35.14 -123.05
N GLY A 517 24.34 -34.51 -122.45
CA GLY A 517 25.49 -33.98 -123.18
C GLY A 517 26.29 -35.08 -123.88
N VAL A 518 26.56 -36.20 -123.20
CA VAL A 518 27.22 -37.37 -123.81
C VAL A 518 26.36 -37.95 -124.95
N ILE A 519 25.03 -37.94 -124.83
CA ILE A 519 24.13 -38.39 -125.91
C ILE A 519 24.22 -37.44 -127.13
N ASP A 520 24.27 -36.12 -126.92
CA ASP A 520 24.48 -35.14 -128.01
C ASP A 520 25.84 -35.37 -128.70
N ASP A 521 26.90 -35.63 -127.92
CA ASP A 521 28.23 -35.95 -128.44
C ASP A 521 28.23 -37.24 -129.28
N ILE A 522 27.56 -38.31 -128.81
CA ILE A 522 27.40 -39.57 -129.55
C ILE A 522 26.62 -39.34 -130.84
N ALA A 523 25.54 -38.54 -130.79
CA ALA A 523 24.75 -38.19 -131.97
C ALA A 523 25.59 -37.38 -132.98
N PHE A 524 26.41 -36.45 -132.52
CA PHE A 524 27.33 -35.68 -133.36
C PHE A 524 28.39 -36.57 -134.04
N GLN A 525 29.02 -37.48 -133.28
CA GLN A 525 29.97 -38.45 -133.82
C GLN A 525 29.30 -39.39 -134.85
N THR A 526 28.09 -39.85 -134.57
CA THR A 526 27.30 -40.70 -135.49
C THR A 526 26.96 -39.96 -136.77
N ASN A 527 26.60 -38.68 -136.69
CA ASN A 527 26.37 -37.81 -137.84
C ASN A 527 27.64 -37.61 -138.70
N LEU A 528 28.82 -37.47 -138.07
CA LEU A 528 30.10 -37.40 -138.80
C LEU A 528 30.48 -38.74 -139.45
N LEU A 529 30.29 -39.86 -138.77
CA LEU A 529 30.51 -41.20 -139.33
C LEU A 529 29.58 -41.47 -140.52
N ALA A 530 28.31 -41.12 -140.39
CA ALA A 530 27.32 -41.24 -141.46
C ALA A 530 27.66 -40.32 -142.66
N LEU A 531 28.18 -39.11 -142.41
CA LEU A 531 28.68 -38.24 -143.47
C LEU A 531 29.87 -38.87 -144.21
N ASN A 532 30.85 -39.38 -143.47
CA ASN A 532 32.03 -40.04 -144.05
C ASN A 532 31.62 -41.28 -144.87
N ALA A 533 30.71 -42.10 -144.35
CA ALA A 533 30.16 -43.26 -145.05
C ALA A 533 29.37 -42.86 -146.31
N GLY A 534 28.61 -41.77 -146.25
CA GLY A 534 27.88 -41.21 -147.40
C GLY A 534 28.81 -40.70 -148.50
N VAL A 535 29.93 -40.06 -148.13
CA VAL A 535 30.97 -39.62 -149.08
C VAL A 535 31.66 -40.81 -149.74
N GLU A 536 32.03 -41.84 -148.98
CA GLU A 536 32.67 -43.04 -149.53
C GLU A 536 31.70 -43.85 -150.42
N ALA A 537 30.41 -43.90 -150.05
CA ALA A 537 29.36 -44.49 -150.88
C ALA A 537 29.16 -43.74 -152.21
N ALA A 538 29.24 -42.40 -152.20
CA ALA A 538 29.21 -41.59 -153.42
C ALA A 538 30.45 -41.82 -154.30
N ARG A 539 31.61 -42.06 -153.67
CA ARG A 539 32.88 -42.37 -154.35
C ARG A 539 32.87 -43.74 -155.04
N ALA A 540 32.12 -44.71 -154.50
CA ALA A 540 31.96 -46.06 -155.03
C ALA A 540 30.95 -46.19 -156.20
N GLY A 541 30.28 -45.11 -156.61
CA GLY A 541 29.39 -45.09 -157.79
C GLY A 541 28.13 -45.97 -157.65
N GLU A 542 27.77 -46.71 -158.71
CA GLU A 542 26.55 -47.57 -158.74
C GLU A 542 26.55 -48.65 -157.65
N ALA A 543 27.71 -49.17 -157.23
CA ALA A 543 27.84 -50.19 -156.18
C ALA A 543 27.56 -49.64 -154.75
N GLY A 544 27.65 -48.32 -154.56
CA GLY A 544 27.47 -47.65 -153.27
C GLY A 544 26.06 -47.14 -152.98
N ARG A 545 25.10 -47.23 -153.93
CA ARG A 545 23.75 -46.64 -153.79
C ARG A 545 23.00 -47.09 -152.52
N GLY A 546 23.05 -48.38 -152.20
CA GLY A 546 22.39 -48.91 -151.00
C GLY A 546 23.01 -48.37 -149.70
N PHE A 547 24.34 -48.27 -149.66
CA PHE A 547 25.08 -47.69 -148.53
C PHE A 547 24.83 -46.18 -148.38
N ALA A 548 24.68 -45.45 -149.47
CA ALA A 548 24.38 -44.01 -149.44
C ALA A 548 23.00 -43.73 -148.80
N VAL A 549 21.99 -44.55 -149.10
CA VAL A 549 20.65 -44.43 -148.48
C VAL A 549 20.72 -44.70 -146.98
N VAL A 550 21.37 -45.79 -146.57
CA VAL A 550 21.57 -46.11 -145.14
C VAL A 550 22.35 -45.00 -144.44
N ALA A 551 23.41 -44.47 -145.06
CA ALA A 551 24.16 -43.35 -144.52
C ALA A 551 23.31 -42.08 -144.35
N SER A 552 22.41 -41.77 -145.29
CA SER A 552 21.47 -40.63 -145.13
C SER A 552 20.45 -40.85 -144.01
N GLU A 553 19.96 -42.09 -143.83
CA GLU A 553 18.99 -42.42 -142.79
C GLU A 553 19.63 -42.39 -141.39
N VAL A 554 20.84 -42.94 -141.25
CA VAL A 554 21.64 -42.87 -140.01
C VAL A 554 21.97 -41.41 -139.68
N ARG A 555 22.28 -40.59 -140.68
CA ARG A 555 22.53 -39.16 -140.50
C ARG A 555 21.27 -38.43 -140.01
N ALA A 556 20.12 -38.67 -140.62
CA ALA A 556 18.85 -38.07 -140.19
C ALA A 556 18.47 -38.51 -138.77
N LEU A 557 18.67 -39.78 -138.42
CA LEU A 557 18.46 -40.30 -137.06
C LEU A 557 19.42 -39.64 -136.04
N ALA A 558 20.69 -39.47 -136.40
CA ALA A 558 21.67 -38.80 -135.57
C ALA A 558 21.32 -37.31 -135.34
N GLN A 559 20.87 -36.59 -136.38
CA GLN A 559 20.38 -35.21 -136.22
C GLN A 559 19.16 -35.14 -135.31
N ARG A 560 18.17 -36.02 -135.50
CA ARG A 560 16.99 -36.12 -134.61
C ARG A 560 17.35 -36.44 -133.17
N SER A 561 18.35 -37.30 -132.95
CA SER A 561 18.82 -37.68 -131.62
C SER A 561 19.54 -36.51 -130.92
N SER A 562 20.36 -35.75 -131.67
CA SER A 562 21.04 -34.53 -131.18
C SER A 562 20.01 -33.45 -130.81
N GLU A 563 19.01 -33.23 -131.67
CA GLU A 563 17.94 -32.26 -131.41
C GLU A 563 17.12 -32.63 -130.17
N ALA A 564 16.71 -33.89 -130.04
CA ALA A 564 16.02 -34.40 -128.85
C ALA A 564 16.89 -34.31 -127.58
N ALA A 565 18.19 -34.63 -127.67
CA ALA A 565 19.11 -34.53 -126.53
C ALA A 565 19.24 -33.08 -126.04
N ARG A 566 19.31 -32.11 -126.97
CA ARG A 566 19.34 -30.67 -126.63
C ARG A 566 18.03 -30.18 -126.03
N GLU A 567 16.89 -30.65 -126.53
CA GLU A 567 15.58 -30.32 -125.97
C GLU A 567 15.44 -30.85 -124.53
N ILE A 568 15.81 -32.12 -124.29
CA ILE A 568 15.84 -32.71 -122.95
C ILE A 568 16.79 -31.93 -122.04
N ASN A 569 17.98 -31.58 -122.51
CA ASN A 569 18.93 -30.80 -121.71
C ASN A 569 18.38 -29.42 -121.36
N GLY A 570 17.64 -28.77 -122.27
CA GLY A 570 16.93 -27.53 -122.01
C GLY A 570 15.87 -27.65 -120.91
N LEU A 571 15.05 -28.71 -120.96
CA LEU A 571 14.07 -29.02 -119.91
C LEU A 571 14.73 -29.32 -118.56
N ILE A 572 15.80 -30.12 -118.55
CA ILE A 572 16.56 -30.44 -117.33
C ILE A 572 17.19 -29.18 -116.72
N ALA A 573 17.76 -28.30 -117.53
CA ALA A 573 18.32 -27.03 -117.05
C ALA A 573 17.24 -26.13 -116.43
N ALA A 574 16.06 -26.06 -117.05
CA ALA A 574 14.92 -25.33 -116.50
C ALA A 574 14.42 -25.94 -115.18
N SER A 575 14.29 -27.27 -115.11
CA SER A 575 13.93 -27.99 -113.89
C SER A 575 14.98 -27.81 -112.78
N GLY A 576 16.27 -27.86 -113.10
CA GLY A 576 17.35 -27.58 -112.16
C GLY A 576 17.27 -26.17 -111.58
N GLY A 577 16.95 -25.17 -112.42
CA GLY A 577 16.68 -23.80 -111.96
C GLY A 577 15.44 -23.68 -111.05
N GLN A 578 14.40 -24.48 -111.28
CA GLN A 578 13.23 -24.54 -110.39
C GLN A 578 13.57 -25.21 -109.04
N VAL A 579 14.30 -26.32 -109.06
CA VAL A 579 14.75 -27.04 -107.86
C VAL A 579 15.64 -26.13 -107.00
N LYS A 580 16.61 -25.44 -107.61
CA LYS A 580 17.49 -24.50 -106.90
C LYS A 580 16.70 -23.39 -106.19
N ARG A 581 15.72 -22.79 -106.87
CA ARG A 581 14.82 -21.81 -106.22
C ARG A 581 14.01 -22.43 -105.09
N GLY A 582 13.57 -23.68 -105.23
CA GLY A 582 12.90 -24.43 -104.17
C GLY A 582 13.80 -24.63 -102.95
N VAL A 583 15.04 -25.09 -103.16
CA VAL A 583 16.06 -25.25 -102.10
C VAL A 583 16.29 -23.93 -101.37
N ASP A 584 16.45 -22.82 -102.11
CA ASP A 584 16.65 -21.49 -101.52
C ASP A 584 15.47 -21.05 -100.63
N LEU A 585 14.23 -21.24 -101.10
CA LEU A 585 13.01 -20.89 -100.35
C LEU A 585 12.84 -21.75 -99.08
N VAL A 586 13.05 -23.06 -99.20
CA VAL A 586 12.97 -23.98 -98.05
C VAL A 586 14.09 -23.70 -97.05
N GLY A 587 15.29 -23.35 -97.51
CA GLY A 587 16.39 -22.90 -96.66
C GLY A 587 16.08 -21.58 -95.91
N GLN A 588 15.41 -20.63 -96.56
CA GLN A 588 14.91 -19.41 -95.90
C GLN A 588 13.86 -19.73 -94.83
N ALA A 589 12.93 -20.65 -95.12
CA ALA A 589 11.95 -21.13 -94.13
C ALA A 589 12.64 -21.79 -92.92
N GLY A 590 13.69 -22.58 -93.16
CA GLY A 590 14.50 -23.18 -92.10
C GLY A 590 15.18 -22.15 -91.21
N LYS A 591 15.77 -21.09 -91.80
CA LYS A 591 16.36 -19.98 -91.02
C LYS A 591 15.31 -19.23 -90.20
N ALA A 592 14.12 -19.01 -90.76
CA ALA A 592 13.02 -18.37 -90.04
C ALA A 592 12.57 -19.22 -88.83
N LEU A 593 12.47 -20.55 -89.00
CA LEU A 593 12.16 -21.47 -87.90
C LEU A 593 13.20 -21.43 -86.78
N VAL A 594 14.49 -21.37 -87.11
CA VAL A 594 15.55 -21.19 -86.09
C VAL A 594 15.34 -19.90 -85.30
N GLY A 595 14.98 -18.80 -85.97
CA GLY A 595 14.65 -17.54 -85.30
C GLY A 595 13.42 -17.64 -84.40
N ILE A 596 12.39 -18.39 -84.82
CA ILE A 596 11.20 -18.65 -83.99
C ILE A 596 11.56 -19.44 -82.74
N VAL A 597 12.37 -20.50 -82.85
CA VAL A 597 12.78 -21.31 -81.70
C VAL A 597 13.53 -20.45 -80.67
N GLU A 598 14.45 -19.57 -81.11
CA GLU A 598 15.15 -18.67 -80.18
C GLU A 598 14.20 -17.64 -79.54
N GLY A 599 13.26 -17.08 -80.32
CA GLY A 599 12.24 -16.17 -79.78
C GLY A 599 11.31 -16.85 -78.76
N VAL A 600 10.88 -18.08 -79.02
CA VAL A 600 10.04 -18.87 -78.10
C VAL A 600 10.81 -19.19 -76.80
N LYS A 601 12.12 -19.43 -76.89
CA LYS A 601 12.98 -19.64 -75.72
C LYS A 601 13.09 -18.38 -74.84
N GLU A 602 13.23 -17.20 -75.43
CA GLU A 602 13.18 -15.93 -74.66
C GLU A 602 11.81 -15.72 -73.99
N ILE A 603 10.71 -16.02 -74.70
CA ILE A 603 9.37 -15.94 -74.14
C ILE A 603 9.23 -16.89 -72.95
N SER A 604 9.68 -18.15 -73.07
CA SER A 604 9.63 -19.11 -71.96
C SER A 604 10.38 -18.62 -70.73
N ARG A 605 11.58 -18.04 -70.92
CA ARG A 605 12.35 -17.44 -69.81
C ARG A 605 11.57 -16.32 -69.12
N ASN A 606 11.01 -15.37 -69.89
CA ASN A 606 10.26 -14.25 -69.32
C ASN A 606 9.00 -14.72 -68.58
N VAL A 607 8.28 -15.71 -69.12
CA VAL A 607 7.08 -16.26 -68.47
C VAL A 607 7.44 -17.01 -67.18
N ALA A 608 8.56 -17.74 -67.17
CA ALA A 608 9.06 -18.39 -65.96
C ALA A 608 9.45 -17.36 -64.87
N GLU A 609 10.05 -16.23 -65.25
CA GLU A 609 10.35 -15.12 -64.34
C GLU A 609 9.07 -14.46 -63.78
N ILE A 610 8.04 -14.27 -64.61
CA ILE A 610 6.74 -13.77 -64.16
C ILE A 610 6.11 -14.75 -63.17
N ALA A 611 6.07 -16.05 -63.48
CA ALA A 611 5.50 -17.05 -62.59
C ALA A 611 6.21 -17.09 -61.23
N ALA A 612 7.56 -17.06 -61.24
CA ALA A 612 8.35 -16.99 -60.02
C ALA A 612 8.06 -15.71 -59.20
N SER A 613 8.03 -14.55 -59.86
CA SER A 613 7.73 -13.27 -59.20
C SER A 613 6.31 -13.22 -58.64
N SER A 614 5.31 -13.71 -59.37
CA SER A 614 3.92 -13.79 -58.88
C SER A 614 3.79 -14.74 -57.69
N GLN A 615 4.53 -15.85 -57.67
CA GLN A 615 4.55 -16.76 -56.52
C GLN A 615 5.16 -16.11 -55.27
N GLU A 616 6.24 -15.34 -55.43
CA GLU A 616 6.87 -14.57 -54.35
C GLU A 616 5.96 -13.45 -53.83
N GLN A 617 5.31 -12.70 -54.74
CA GLN A 617 4.31 -11.70 -54.37
C GLN A 617 3.13 -12.32 -53.62
N SER A 618 2.65 -13.49 -54.05
CA SER A 618 1.58 -14.20 -53.34
C SER A 618 1.99 -14.60 -51.92
N ALA A 619 3.24 -14.98 -51.70
CA ALA A 619 3.76 -15.28 -50.37
C ALA A 619 3.84 -14.00 -49.51
N GLY A 620 4.36 -12.90 -50.07
CA GLY A 620 4.40 -11.61 -49.38
C GLY A 620 3.03 -11.05 -49.02
N LEU A 621 2.03 -11.20 -49.91
CA LEU A 621 0.64 -10.81 -49.62
C LEU A 621 0.03 -11.66 -48.50
N ALA A 622 0.39 -12.94 -48.38
CA ALA A 622 -0.06 -13.77 -47.27
C ALA A 622 0.50 -13.30 -45.92
N GLU A 623 1.75 -12.84 -45.87
CA GLU A 623 2.33 -12.21 -44.68
C GLU A 623 1.66 -10.88 -44.34
N ILE A 624 1.39 -10.03 -45.34
CA ILE A 624 0.65 -8.77 -45.14
C ILE A 624 -0.76 -9.06 -44.60
N ASN A 625 -1.44 -10.08 -45.12
CA ASN A 625 -2.77 -10.46 -44.63
C ASN A 625 -2.73 -10.96 -43.16
N ALA A 626 -1.68 -11.69 -42.78
CA ALA A 626 -1.47 -12.07 -41.38
C ALA A 626 -1.23 -10.84 -40.48
N ALA A 627 -0.43 -9.88 -40.93
CA ALA A 627 -0.20 -8.62 -40.21
C ALA A 627 -1.48 -7.77 -40.10
N MET A 628 -2.33 -7.75 -41.13
CA MET A 628 -3.63 -7.07 -41.09
C MET A 628 -4.57 -7.69 -40.05
N ASN A 629 -4.64 -9.01 -39.95
CA ASN A 629 -5.40 -9.68 -38.90
C ASN A 629 -4.88 -9.33 -37.49
N GLN A 630 -3.56 -9.13 -37.34
CA GLN A 630 -2.99 -8.67 -36.07
C GLN A 630 -3.37 -7.21 -35.77
N LEU A 631 -3.34 -6.33 -36.77
CA LEU A 631 -3.80 -4.94 -36.64
C LEU A 631 -5.27 -4.88 -36.24
N ASP A 632 -6.14 -5.69 -36.84
CA ASP A 632 -7.56 -5.79 -36.47
C ASP A 632 -7.73 -6.18 -35.00
N GLN A 633 -7.00 -7.19 -34.51
CA GLN A 633 -7.03 -7.58 -33.09
C GLN A 633 -6.59 -6.44 -32.16
N VAL A 634 -5.54 -5.71 -32.52
CA VAL A 634 -5.07 -4.56 -31.72
C VAL A 634 -6.10 -3.44 -31.75
N THR A 635 -6.71 -3.16 -32.91
CA THR A 635 -7.77 -2.17 -33.06
C THR A 635 -8.99 -2.52 -32.20
N GLN A 636 -9.41 -3.79 -32.16
CA GLN A 636 -10.50 -4.24 -31.29
C GLN A 636 -10.15 -4.12 -29.80
N ARG A 637 -8.92 -4.47 -29.40
CA ARG A 637 -8.45 -4.27 -28.01
C ARG A 637 -8.40 -2.80 -27.63
N ASN A 638 -7.96 -1.93 -28.54
CA ASN A 638 -7.95 -0.49 -28.34
C ASN A 638 -9.37 0.04 -28.12
N ALA A 639 -10.34 -0.40 -28.92
CA ALA A 639 -11.74 -0.02 -28.74
C ALA A 639 -12.24 -0.41 -27.34
N ALA A 640 -12.02 -1.66 -26.92
CA ALA A 640 -12.37 -2.13 -25.58
C ALA A 640 -11.65 -1.35 -24.46
N MET A 641 -10.37 -1.03 -24.65
CA MET A 641 -9.58 -0.26 -23.69
C MET A 641 -10.13 1.16 -23.53
N PHE A 642 -10.55 1.81 -24.62
CA PHE A 642 -11.11 3.16 -24.55
C PHE A 642 -12.52 3.19 -23.96
N GLU A 643 -13.34 2.15 -24.17
CA GLU A 643 -14.58 1.98 -23.42
C GLU A 643 -14.32 1.85 -21.92
N GLN A 644 -13.34 1.02 -21.52
CA GLN A 644 -12.96 0.87 -20.12
C GLN A 644 -12.41 2.16 -19.51
N THR A 645 -11.57 2.89 -20.26
CA THR A 645 -11.01 4.18 -19.83
C THR A 645 -12.12 5.21 -19.64
N THR A 646 -13.08 5.27 -20.56
CA THR A 646 -14.25 6.15 -20.45
C THR A 646 -15.08 5.82 -19.21
N ALA A 647 -15.32 4.52 -18.96
CA ALA A 647 -16.04 4.07 -17.77
C ALA A 647 -15.30 4.40 -16.46
N ALA A 648 -13.97 4.23 -16.44
CA ALA A 648 -13.12 4.57 -15.30
C ALA A 648 -13.11 6.08 -15.02
N SER A 649 -12.99 6.92 -16.06
CA SER A 649 -13.10 8.37 -15.95
C SER A 649 -14.45 8.80 -15.39
N HIS A 650 -15.55 8.24 -15.88
CA HIS A 650 -16.87 8.50 -15.30
C HIS A 650 -16.99 8.06 -13.83
N ALA A 651 -16.33 6.96 -13.44
CA ALA A 651 -16.28 6.55 -12.04
C ALA A 651 -15.50 7.54 -11.17
N LEU A 652 -14.35 8.03 -11.65
CA LEU A 652 -13.55 9.07 -10.98
C LEU A 652 -14.34 10.38 -10.84
N THR A 653 -15.05 10.81 -11.89
CA THR A 653 -15.93 11.98 -11.83
C THR A 653 -16.98 11.83 -10.72
N ARG A 654 -17.65 10.66 -10.64
CA ARG A 654 -18.64 10.40 -9.58
C ARG A 654 -18.02 10.39 -8.18
N GLU A 655 -16.83 9.80 -8.02
CA GLU A 655 -16.13 9.75 -6.73
C GLU A 655 -15.71 11.15 -6.28
N ALA A 656 -15.19 11.97 -7.21
CA ALA A 656 -14.85 13.36 -6.96
C ALA A 656 -16.10 14.18 -6.56
N GLU A 657 -17.22 14.02 -7.27
CA GLU A 657 -18.50 14.65 -6.91
C GLU A 657 -19.00 14.20 -5.52
N ALA A 658 -18.86 12.92 -5.19
CA ALA A 658 -19.23 12.39 -3.87
C ALA A 658 -18.33 12.97 -2.76
N LEU A 659 -17.03 13.15 -3.03
CA LEU A 659 -16.09 13.78 -2.10
C LEU A 659 -16.42 15.26 -1.90
N THR A 660 -16.72 16.00 -2.96
CA THR A 660 -17.20 17.39 -2.88
C THR A 660 -18.51 17.49 -2.10
N ALA A 661 -19.47 16.59 -2.35
CA ALA A 661 -20.76 16.58 -1.64
C ALA A 661 -20.61 16.25 -0.15
N THR A 662 -19.72 15.30 0.20
CA THR A 662 -19.46 14.92 1.60
C THR A 662 -18.72 16.02 2.33
N THR A 663 -17.72 16.63 1.69
CA THR A 663 -16.92 17.73 2.25
C THR A 663 -17.71 19.03 2.33
N GLY A 664 -18.68 19.25 1.43
CA GLY A 664 -19.59 20.40 1.43
C GLY A 664 -20.52 20.48 2.67
N ARG A 665 -20.55 19.44 3.50
CA ARG A 665 -21.16 19.51 4.85
C ARG A 665 -20.36 20.40 5.80
N PHE A 666 -19.06 20.55 5.55
CA PHE A 666 -18.18 21.44 6.29
C PHE A 666 -18.17 22.80 5.61
N ARG A 667 -18.49 23.86 6.36
CA ARG A 667 -18.29 25.23 5.91
C ARG A 667 -16.81 25.55 6.07
N THR A 668 -16.07 25.36 5.00
CA THR A 668 -14.77 25.99 4.79
C THR A 668 -15.06 27.34 4.17
N GLY A 669 -14.58 28.44 4.76
CA GLY A 669 -14.93 29.78 4.30
C GLY A 669 -14.72 29.88 2.80
N SER A 670 -15.81 29.95 2.05
CA SER A 670 -15.73 30.17 0.61
C SER A 670 -15.14 31.57 0.50
N ALA A 671 -13.93 31.65 -0.05
CA ALA A 671 -13.67 32.76 -0.94
C ALA A 671 -14.82 32.70 -1.93
N ALA A 672 -15.80 33.61 -1.79
CA ALA A 672 -16.63 33.96 -2.91
C ALA A 672 -15.62 34.23 -4.02
N SER A 673 -15.69 33.41 -5.06
CA SER A 673 -14.99 33.59 -6.30
C SER A 673 -15.24 35.02 -6.76
N THR A 674 -14.32 35.92 -6.41
CA THR A 674 -14.07 37.10 -7.22
C THR A 674 -13.58 36.52 -8.53
N SER A 675 -14.52 36.38 -9.46
CA SER A 675 -14.27 36.44 -10.89
C SER A 675 -13.53 37.75 -11.18
N ALA A 676 -12.25 37.79 -10.87
CA ALA A 676 -11.29 38.75 -11.37
C ALA A 676 -10.38 37.96 -12.30
N ASP A 677 -10.84 37.85 -13.54
CA ASP A 677 -10.03 38.06 -14.75
C ASP A 677 -8.51 37.81 -14.56
N VAL A 678 -8.13 36.57 -14.30
CA VAL A 678 -6.76 36.13 -14.52
C VAL A 678 -6.70 35.67 -15.96
N ALA A 679 -6.31 36.61 -16.82
CA ALA A 679 -5.83 36.32 -18.15
C ALA A 679 -4.64 35.35 -18.04
N THR A 680 -4.91 34.06 -18.20
CA THR A 680 -3.87 33.07 -18.49
C THR A 680 -3.36 33.35 -19.91
N PRO A 681 -2.05 33.43 -20.16
CA PRO A 681 -1.52 33.46 -21.52
C PRO A 681 -1.87 32.12 -22.17
N GLY A 682 -2.83 32.15 -23.10
CA GLY A 682 -3.22 30.98 -23.86
C GLY A 682 -2.01 30.41 -24.59
N PHE A 683 -1.65 29.16 -24.27
CA PHE A 683 -0.91 28.32 -25.19
C PHE A 683 -1.79 28.17 -26.43
N ALA A 684 -1.34 28.75 -27.53
CA ALA A 684 -2.09 28.81 -28.77
C ALA A 684 -2.40 27.39 -29.27
N SER A 685 -3.64 26.94 -29.12
CA SER A 685 -4.17 25.86 -29.95
C SER A 685 -4.17 26.38 -31.38
N ARG A 686 -3.23 25.92 -32.21
CA ARG A 686 -3.35 26.01 -33.66
C ARG A 686 -4.59 25.21 -34.05
N ARG A 687 -5.72 25.90 -34.20
CA ARG A 687 -6.86 25.39 -34.94
C ARG A 687 -6.42 25.17 -36.38
N ASP A 688 -6.43 23.90 -36.75
CA ASP A 688 -6.52 23.43 -38.11
C ASP A 688 -7.68 24.16 -38.82
N ARG A 689 -7.35 24.84 -39.92
CA ARG A 689 -8.32 25.44 -40.84
C ARG A 689 -8.32 24.58 -42.09
N SER A 690 -9.29 23.69 -42.18
CA SER A 690 -9.75 23.12 -43.44
C SER A 690 -10.45 24.19 -44.28
N GLY A 691 -9.98 24.43 -45.51
CA GLY A 691 -10.66 25.22 -46.54
C GLY A 691 -9.77 25.46 -47.76
N PRO A 692 -10.19 25.07 -48.98
CA PRO A 692 -9.30 24.86 -50.14
C PRO A 692 -9.10 26.14 -50.95
N ASP A 693 -7.91 26.35 -51.55
CA ASP A 693 -7.80 26.68 -52.98
C ASP A 693 -6.36 26.71 -53.51
N ALA A 694 -6.29 26.64 -54.83
CA ALA A 694 -5.20 26.32 -55.72
C ALA A 694 -3.99 27.28 -55.80
N ALA A 695 -2.94 26.71 -56.41
CA ALA A 695 -1.96 27.32 -57.31
C ALA A 695 -0.89 28.28 -56.73
N ALA A 696 0.37 27.85 -56.79
CA ALA A 696 1.34 28.33 -57.80
C ALA A 696 2.73 27.73 -57.57
N ALA A 697 3.36 27.35 -58.68
CA ALA A 697 4.69 26.79 -58.79
C ALA A 697 5.81 27.84 -58.58
N HIS A 698 6.95 27.44 -58.00
CA HIS A 698 8.24 27.27 -58.70
C HIS A 698 9.44 27.12 -57.72
N PRO A 699 10.61 26.62 -58.21
CA PRO A 699 11.58 25.84 -57.44
C PRO A 699 12.91 26.58 -57.18
N ALA A 700 13.74 26.04 -56.28
CA ALA A 700 15.21 26.02 -56.32
C ALA A 700 15.70 25.41 -54.99
N ALA A 701 16.18 24.17 -54.96
CA ALA A 701 17.55 23.74 -55.27
C ALA A 701 18.53 23.91 -54.10
N THR A 702 19.35 22.86 -53.92
CA THR A 702 20.69 22.85 -53.26
C THR A 702 20.63 22.63 -51.74
N ARG A 703 21.26 21.63 -51.10
CA ARG A 703 22.40 20.77 -51.46
C ARG A 703 22.39 19.52 -50.57
N ILE A 704 22.76 18.40 -51.15
CA ILE A 704 23.12 17.15 -50.48
C ILE A 704 24.50 17.32 -49.84
N HIS A 705 24.64 16.97 -48.56
CA HIS A 705 25.91 16.56 -47.99
C HIS A 705 25.77 15.13 -47.46
N THR A 706 26.42 14.22 -48.17
CA THR A 706 26.75 12.87 -47.75
C THR A 706 27.97 12.91 -46.84
N SER A 707 27.88 12.26 -45.69
CA SER A 707 29.03 11.68 -44.99
C SER A 707 28.57 10.36 -44.41
N ALA A 708 29.20 9.29 -44.87
CA ALA A 708 29.01 7.92 -44.42
C ALA A 708 30.23 7.50 -43.60
N ALA A 709 30.00 6.87 -42.45
CA ALA A 709 30.66 5.62 -42.03
C ALA A 709 30.02 5.10 -40.73
N PRO A 710 30.04 3.78 -40.48
CA PRO A 710 29.00 3.05 -39.76
C PRO A 710 29.37 2.73 -38.30
N ALA A 711 28.36 2.53 -37.46
CA ALA A 711 28.49 1.94 -36.13
C ALA A 711 27.61 0.66 -36.05
N PRO A 712 28.00 -0.34 -35.23
CA PRO A 712 27.62 -1.73 -35.43
C PRO A 712 26.19 -2.05 -34.99
N VAL A 713 25.61 -3.05 -35.67
CA VAL A 713 24.35 -3.71 -35.34
C VAL A 713 24.52 -4.46 -34.02
N LEU A 714 23.78 -4.05 -32.99
CA LEU A 714 23.50 -4.88 -31.82
C LEU A 714 22.16 -5.59 -32.05
N ALA A 715 22.21 -6.90 -31.91
CA ALA A 715 21.08 -7.81 -32.02
C ALA A 715 20.00 -7.48 -30.99
N ALA A 716 18.74 -7.56 -31.43
CA ALA A 716 17.57 -7.48 -30.59
C ALA A 716 17.52 -8.68 -29.62
N SER A 717 17.39 -8.40 -28.34
CA SER A 717 16.76 -9.30 -27.38
C SER A 717 15.36 -8.75 -27.10
N GLU A 718 14.35 -9.53 -27.46
CA GLU A 718 13.02 -9.48 -26.88
C GLU A 718 13.13 -9.70 -25.37
N ASP A 719 12.62 -8.75 -24.57
CA ASP A 719 11.84 -8.98 -23.34
C ASP A 719 11.67 -7.65 -22.56
N ASP A 720 10.56 -7.58 -21.83
CA ASP A 720 10.17 -6.61 -20.79
C ASP A 720 9.72 -5.20 -21.21
N TRP A 721 8.39 -5.06 -21.32
CA TRP A 721 7.64 -3.87 -20.92
C TRP A 721 6.35 -4.30 -20.22
N ASP A 722 6.50 -4.89 -19.03
CA ASP A 722 5.51 -4.81 -17.95
C ASP A 722 6.15 -3.96 -16.84
N GLU A 723 5.38 -3.01 -16.28
CA GLU A 723 5.76 -1.94 -15.35
C GLU A 723 6.48 -0.72 -15.96
N PHE A 724 5.71 0.22 -16.53
CA PHE A 724 5.65 1.60 -16.02
C PHE A 724 4.45 2.38 -16.55
#